data_AF-A0AB39M2Z4-F1
#
_entry.id   AF-A0AB39M2Z4-F1
#
_cell.length_a   1.000
_cell.length_b   1.000
_cell.length_c   1.000
_cell.angle_alpha   90.00
_cell.angle_beta   90.00
_cell.angle_gamma   90.00
#
_symmetry.space_group_name_H-M   'P 1'
#
loop_
_entity.id
_entity.type
_entity.pdbx_description
1 polymer ?
#
loop_
_entity_poly.entity_id
_entity_poly.type
_entity_poly.pdbx_seq_one_letter_code
_entity_poly.pdbx_strand_id
1 'polypeptide(L)'
;MPESPVSAVRGEAFGPWLERQLRRADMSQADMAARLGKTRAAVSAWITGRAEPREETKARIAEILGTDLASVVTRTVDVPTGRPVRWHHRPAHADGGREYGNAAAFAFDADLSVLAREATQNSLDERRDDRAPVRVHYTLHELDGEHLGAFLDALRWDELQPHYEEASRGNQKVSRSLRSALNDLSQERRLRLLRVDDYNAAGLTGPEYSDGRFAAVVRRQLDSHKATGGRAGGSYGLGKATLWATSRFGLVLINSTLSEPHEGRTADRVIGRLDLPWHELDGQAYAGPAWLGEPDTEPEHEGVSRSWWAGDDVLRSLYLRRAGDDPGTSFLIVGAYDASGAAETLEEMHDKLASSIADDFWAAMIGGRSVGPLLEARVTTLRNGDVFREQLIDPHTRHPSLSRALQAYLDGETVEELTAADQVVQADVPLVVTPLKDQGRPRDKGLEHRAVLLLTPADDQDAQLNQVICMRGNRMTITAQRPRDLPLGTPLFQAVLLAGYATERDGTDVVLAEAFLRASEPPEHDRWDRTEELTTTYQRGALTRLKEFRTEIDKTVRSLLGKREITRNGGPAALRELLKLDIGANAGGRRAQSFPTVRNVEARIDDRGAWHVTVQLRLPEADDPWVLSPVAKFDVRSGGRPSVAWELLVGSETCRADNGTIIVEPGVRTAVFSGITDPATHPVRGGYARLTVDVPKARGGAV
;
A
#
# COMPACT_ATOMS: atom_id res chain seq x y z
N MET A 1 44.77 14.68 11.37
CA MET A 1 44.65 13.21 11.53
C MET A 1 44.75 12.64 10.14
N PRO A 2 45.79 11.85 9.80
CA PRO A 2 45.95 11.36 8.44
C PRO A 2 44.85 10.35 8.12
N GLU A 3 44.36 10.44 6.88
CA GLU A 3 43.30 9.63 6.31
C GLU A 3 43.54 8.14 6.56
N SER A 4 42.55 7.46 7.12
CA SER A 4 42.52 6.01 7.17
C SER A 4 42.40 5.46 5.75
N PRO A 5 43.19 4.46 5.36
CA PRO A 5 43.13 3.92 4.01
C PRO A 5 41.78 3.26 3.79
N VAL A 6 41.16 3.59 2.66
CA VAL A 6 39.96 2.95 2.12
C VAL A 6 40.13 1.43 2.23
N SER A 7 39.29 0.79 3.04
CA SER A 7 39.23 -0.66 3.19
C SER A 7 39.08 -1.28 1.79
N ALA A 8 40.13 -1.92 1.28
CA ALA A 8 40.05 -2.75 0.08
C ALA A 8 38.91 -3.75 0.28
N VAL A 9 37.86 -3.65 -0.56
CA VAL A 9 36.70 -4.54 -0.54
C VAL A 9 37.23 -5.97 -0.64
N ARG A 10 37.23 -6.70 0.48
CA ARG A 10 37.55 -8.13 0.47
C ARG A 10 36.39 -8.82 -0.22
N GLY A 11 36.60 -9.27 -1.46
CA GLY A 11 35.65 -10.14 -2.16
C GLY A 11 35.49 -11.49 -1.46
N GLU A 12 34.73 -12.37 -2.09
CA GLU A 12 34.37 -13.68 -1.53
C GLU A 12 35.61 -14.53 -1.15
N ALA A 13 35.45 -15.51 -0.26
CA ALA A 13 36.48 -16.49 0.01
C ALA A 13 36.93 -17.23 -1.28
N PHE A 14 38.23 -17.51 -1.41
CA PHE A 14 38.81 -18.09 -2.63
C PHE A 14 38.18 -19.42 -3.02
N GLY A 15 37.88 -20.28 -2.04
CA GLY A 15 37.34 -21.61 -2.29
C GLY A 15 35.97 -21.60 -2.96
N PRO A 16 34.94 -20.98 -2.33
CA PRO A 16 33.62 -20.80 -2.93
C PRO A 16 33.65 -20.10 -4.30
N TRP A 17 34.48 -19.04 -4.43
CA TRP A 17 34.66 -18.34 -5.70
C TRP A 17 35.20 -19.28 -6.79
N LEU A 18 36.28 -20.03 -6.52
CA LEU A 18 36.88 -20.95 -7.48
C LEU A 18 35.92 -22.07 -7.87
N GLU A 19 35.19 -22.61 -6.90
CA GLU A 19 34.20 -23.65 -7.16
C GLU A 19 33.09 -23.15 -8.09
N ARG A 20 32.58 -21.92 -7.85
CA ARG A 20 31.60 -21.29 -8.73
C ARG A 20 32.17 -21.05 -10.13
N GLN A 21 33.41 -20.56 -10.26
CA GLN A 21 34.02 -20.33 -11.58
C GLN A 21 34.20 -21.64 -12.37
N LEU A 22 34.62 -22.72 -11.69
CA LEU A 22 34.73 -24.04 -12.32
C LEU A 22 33.38 -24.52 -12.86
N ARG A 23 32.32 -24.38 -12.06
CA ARG A 23 30.96 -24.71 -12.50
C ARG A 23 30.50 -23.84 -13.67
N ARG A 24 30.71 -22.52 -13.60
CA ARG A 24 30.34 -21.59 -14.69
C ARG A 24 31.06 -21.91 -16.00
N ALA A 25 32.29 -22.43 -15.94
CA ALA A 25 33.12 -22.83 -17.08
C ALA A 25 32.92 -24.31 -17.51
N ASP A 26 31.94 -25.01 -16.93
CA ASP A 26 31.69 -26.45 -17.15
C ASP A 26 32.97 -27.31 -17.01
N MET A 27 33.81 -26.97 -16.04
CA MET A 27 35.12 -27.57 -15.81
C MET A 27 35.15 -28.31 -14.47
N SER A 28 35.60 -29.57 -14.47
CA SER A 28 35.75 -30.32 -13.21
C SER A 28 37.01 -29.93 -12.45
N GLN A 29 37.06 -30.24 -11.15
CA GLN A 29 38.28 -30.10 -10.33
C GLN A 29 39.45 -30.91 -10.92
N ALA A 30 39.16 -32.05 -11.56
CA ALA A 30 40.17 -32.88 -12.19
C ALA A 30 40.74 -32.22 -13.46
N ASP A 31 39.89 -31.59 -14.26
CA ASP A 31 40.29 -30.87 -15.47
C ASP A 31 41.14 -29.66 -15.14
N MET A 32 40.74 -28.87 -14.14
CA MET A 32 41.52 -27.74 -13.64
C MET A 32 42.89 -28.20 -13.10
N ALA A 33 42.91 -29.29 -12.32
CA ALA A 33 44.15 -29.87 -11.81
C ALA A 33 45.08 -30.31 -12.94
N ALA A 34 44.55 -30.97 -13.98
CA ALA A 34 45.30 -31.39 -15.15
C ALA A 34 45.90 -30.20 -15.91
N ARG A 35 45.11 -29.13 -16.15
CA ARG A 35 45.59 -27.91 -16.83
C ARG A 35 46.65 -27.14 -16.04
N LEU A 36 46.55 -27.15 -14.70
CA LEU A 36 47.54 -26.51 -13.81
C LEU A 36 48.80 -27.36 -13.57
N GLY A 37 48.80 -28.65 -13.95
CA GLY A 37 49.84 -29.59 -13.57
C GLY A 37 49.90 -29.85 -12.06
N LYS A 38 48.73 -29.89 -11.39
CA LYS A 38 48.57 -30.12 -9.95
C LYS A 38 47.71 -31.35 -9.69
N THR A 39 47.66 -31.81 -8.43
CA THR A 39 46.78 -32.92 -8.05
C THR A 39 45.36 -32.42 -7.79
N ARG A 40 44.35 -33.27 -8.04
CA ARG A 40 42.95 -32.98 -7.67
C ARG A 40 42.80 -32.62 -6.20
N ALA A 41 43.57 -33.26 -5.32
CA ALA A 41 43.58 -32.97 -3.89
C ALA A 41 44.04 -31.53 -3.57
N ALA A 42 44.97 -30.97 -4.35
CA ALA A 42 45.39 -29.57 -4.18
C ALA A 42 44.25 -28.61 -4.53
N VAL A 43 43.55 -28.84 -5.65
CA VAL A 43 42.38 -28.03 -6.05
C VAL A 43 41.25 -28.16 -5.03
N SER A 44 40.99 -29.38 -4.53
CA SER A 44 40.01 -29.62 -3.47
C SER A 44 40.38 -28.94 -2.15
N ALA A 45 41.67 -28.88 -1.79
CA ALA A 45 42.14 -28.14 -0.63
C ALA A 45 41.90 -26.64 -0.76
N TRP A 46 41.98 -26.08 -1.98
CA TRP A 46 41.64 -24.68 -2.23
C TRP A 46 40.14 -24.41 -2.10
N ILE A 47 39.30 -25.27 -2.70
CA ILE A 47 37.83 -25.15 -2.64
C ILE A 47 37.32 -25.26 -1.20
N THR A 48 37.87 -26.19 -0.42
CA THR A 48 37.49 -26.40 0.99
C THR A 48 38.10 -25.37 1.95
N GLY A 49 38.88 -24.41 1.45
CA GLY A 49 39.52 -23.36 2.26
C GLY A 49 40.67 -23.85 3.15
N ARG A 50 41.16 -25.09 2.95
CA ARG A 50 42.28 -25.67 3.72
C ARG A 50 43.64 -25.12 3.29
N ALA A 51 43.74 -24.55 2.10
CA ALA A 51 44.93 -23.89 1.58
C ALA A 51 44.54 -22.81 0.55
N GLU A 52 45.40 -21.83 0.30
CA GLU A 52 45.27 -20.91 -0.84
C GLU A 52 46.41 -21.14 -1.86
N PRO A 53 46.14 -21.00 -3.17
CA PRO A 53 47.18 -21.07 -4.19
C PRO A 53 48.13 -19.88 -4.10
N ARG A 54 49.39 -20.09 -4.49
CA ARG A 54 50.40 -19.02 -4.61
C ARG A 54 50.05 -18.06 -5.75
N GLU A 55 50.55 -16.84 -5.72
CA GLU A 55 50.29 -15.80 -6.74
C GLU A 55 50.56 -16.27 -8.17
N GLU A 56 51.68 -16.97 -8.42
CA GLU A 56 51.96 -17.57 -9.73
C GLU A 56 50.89 -18.57 -10.18
N THR A 57 50.33 -19.33 -9.24
CA THR A 57 49.25 -20.28 -9.51
C THR A 57 47.93 -19.56 -9.73
N LYS A 58 47.67 -18.44 -9.04
CA LYS A 58 46.50 -17.58 -9.29
C LYS A 58 46.54 -16.97 -10.69
N ALA A 59 47.70 -16.51 -11.16
CA ALA A 59 47.87 -16.01 -12.53
C ALA A 59 47.55 -17.10 -13.57
N ARG A 60 48.01 -18.33 -13.33
CA ARG A 60 47.72 -19.46 -14.20
C ARG A 60 46.25 -19.91 -14.17
N ILE A 61 45.60 -19.81 -13.01
CA ILE A 61 44.16 -20.01 -12.87
C ILE A 61 43.40 -18.95 -13.69
N ALA A 62 43.85 -17.69 -13.66
CA ALA A 62 43.27 -16.60 -14.43
C ALA A 62 43.33 -16.89 -15.94
N GLU A 63 44.51 -17.28 -16.45
CA GLU A 63 44.69 -17.69 -17.84
C GLU A 63 43.79 -18.87 -18.25
N ILE A 64 43.70 -19.91 -17.41
CA ILE A 64 42.90 -21.12 -17.72
C ILE A 64 41.40 -20.80 -17.76
N LEU A 65 40.95 -19.91 -16.88
CA LEU A 65 39.56 -19.46 -16.81
C LEU A 65 39.26 -18.35 -17.83
N GLY A 66 40.26 -17.78 -18.51
CA GLY A 66 40.06 -16.67 -19.44
C GLY A 66 39.66 -15.36 -18.75
N THR A 67 40.14 -15.13 -17.52
CA THR A 67 39.91 -13.91 -16.73
C THR A 67 41.22 -13.21 -16.40
N ASP A 68 41.17 -11.97 -15.91
CA ASP A 68 42.35 -11.23 -15.49
C ASP A 68 42.77 -11.59 -14.05
N LEU A 69 44.05 -11.40 -13.73
CA LEU A 69 44.59 -11.70 -12.40
C LEU A 69 43.92 -10.86 -11.31
N ALA A 70 43.51 -9.62 -11.60
CA ALA A 70 42.86 -8.77 -10.61
C ALA A 70 41.48 -9.34 -10.24
N SER A 71 40.72 -9.92 -11.17
CA SER A 71 39.46 -10.63 -10.89
C SER A 71 39.65 -11.84 -9.96
N VAL A 72 40.74 -12.60 -10.14
CA VAL A 72 41.08 -13.75 -9.27
C VAL A 72 41.54 -13.32 -7.87
N VAL A 73 42.21 -12.16 -7.76
CA VAL A 73 42.72 -11.63 -6.49
C VAL A 73 41.63 -10.89 -5.71
N THR A 74 40.86 -10.04 -6.40
CA THR A 74 39.77 -9.25 -5.81
C THR A 74 38.56 -10.11 -5.47
N ARG A 75 38.26 -11.13 -6.30
CA ARG A 75 37.13 -12.05 -6.14
C ARG A 75 35.78 -11.30 -6.07
N THR A 76 35.71 -10.20 -6.80
CA THR A 76 34.53 -9.34 -6.97
C THR A 76 33.96 -9.45 -8.38
N VAL A 77 34.58 -10.24 -9.26
CA VAL A 77 34.15 -10.43 -10.64
C VAL A 77 34.13 -11.92 -10.97
N ASP A 78 33.00 -12.40 -11.52
CA ASP A 78 32.90 -13.72 -12.12
C ASP A 78 33.54 -13.71 -13.52
N VAL A 79 34.13 -14.83 -13.91
CA VAL A 79 34.61 -15.06 -15.28
C VAL A 79 33.45 -14.81 -16.25
N PRO A 80 33.64 -14.02 -17.32
CA PRO A 80 32.63 -13.85 -18.36
C PRO A 80 32.40 -15.20 -19.06
N THR A 81 31.39 -15.95 -18.63
CA THR A 81 31.19 -17.33 -19.12
C THR A 81 30.33 -17.43 -20.36
N GLY A 82 29.99 -16.31 -21.01
CA GLY A 82 29.21 -16.31 -22.26
C GLY A 82 27.85 -17.02 -22.17
N ARG A 83 27.39 -17.34 -20.95
CA ARG A 83 26.11 -18.01 -20.72
C ARG A 83 25.01 -17.02 -21.10
N PRO A 84 24.17 -17.34 -22.08
CA PRO A 84 23.20 -16.38 -22.57
C PRO A 84 22.11 -16.17 -21.51
N VAL A 85 21.92 -14.91 -21.12
CA VAL A 85 20.70 -14.49 -20.41
C VAL A 85 19.52 -14.79 -21.33
N ARG A 86 18.51 -15.49 -20.82
CA ARG A 86 17.30 -15.87 -21.61
C ARG A 86 16.09 -16.03 -20.71
N TRP A 87 14.91 -16.19 -21.30
CA TRP A 87 13.71 -16.52 -20.54
C TRP A 87 13.65 -18.02 -20.20
N HIS A 88 13.45 -18.31 -18.92
CA HIS A 88 13.21 -19.66 -18.42
C HIS A 88 11.78 -19.78 -17.92
N HIS A 89 10.95 -20.47 -18.69
CA HIS A 89 9.55 -20.71 -18.37
C HIS A 89 9.41 -21.93 -17.47
N ARG A 90 8.61 -21.82 -16.40
CA ARG A 90 8.33 -22.94 -15.51
C ARG A 90 7.45 -23.98 -16.23
N PRO A 91 7.89 -25.25 -16.32
CA PRO A 91 7.05 -26.33 -16.80
C PRO A 91 5.79 -26.48 -15.95
N ALA A 92 4.71 -26.99 -16.54
CA ALA A 92 3.50 -27.30 -15.79
C ALA A 92 3.73 -28.34 -14.69
N HIS A 93 2.88 -28.32 -13.67
CA HIS A 93 2.95 -29.27 -12.56
C HIS A 93 2.72 -30.70 -13.06
N ALA A 94 3.55 -31.64 -12.59
CA ALA A 94 3.52 -33.03 -13.04
C ALA A 94 2.23 -33.78 -12.64
N ASP A 95 1.51 -33.28 -11.65
CA ASP A 95 0.22 -33.79 -11.17
C ASP A 95 -0.98 -33.31 -12.02
N GLY A 96 -0.73 -32.48 -13.04
CA GLY A 96 -1.77 -31.89 -13.89
C GLY A 96 -2.41 -30.63 -13.29
N GLY A 97 -1.88 -30.08 -12.20
CA GLY A 97 -2.31 -28.79 -11.65
C GLY A 97 -2.16 -27.65 -12.67
N ARG A 98 -3.16 -26.76 -12.73
CA ARG A 98 -3.19 -25.61 -13.65
C ARG A 98 -3.49 -24.32 -12.92
N GLU A 99 -2.62 -23.33 -13.09
CA GLU A 99 -2.74 -22.01 -12.48
C GLU A 99 -3.10 -20.99 -13.56
N TYR A 100 -4.33 -20.47 -13.55
CA TYR A 100 -4.79 -19.51 -14.56
C TYR A 100 -4.51 -18.04 -14.18
N GLY A 101 -3.41 -17.80 -13.48
CA GLY A 101 -2.93 -16.48 -13.05
C GLY A 101 -2.63 -16.41 -11.55
N ASN A 102 -1.96 -15.33 -11.15
CA ASN A 102 -1.55 -15.11 -9.77
C ASN A 102 -2.74 -14.65 -8.91
N ALA A 103 -3.19 -15.51 -7.99
CA ALA A 103 -4.34 -15.24 -7.11
C ALA A 103 -4.19 -13.95 -6.29
N ALA A 104 -2.96 -13.56 -5.91
CA ALA A 104 -2.71 -12.33 -5.18
C ALA A 104 -2.88 -11.09 -6.08
N ALA A 105 -2.49 -11.17 -7.35
CA ALA A 105 -2.70 -10.07 -8.31
C ALA A 105 -4.19 -9.86 -8.65
N PHE A 106 -5.05 -10.87 -8.43
CA PHE A 106 -6.51 -10.72 -8.53
C PHE A 106 -7.15 -10.08 -7.29
N ALA A 107 -6.47 -10.13 -6.14
CA ALA A 107 -6.99 -9.58 -4.89
C ALA A 107 -6.82 -8.05 -4.83
N PHE A 108 -5.89 -7.49 -5.61
CA PHE A 108 -5.68 -6.05 -5.71
C PHE A 108 -6.28 -5.51 -7.00
N ASP A 109 -7.02 -4.42 -6.89
CA ASP A 109 -7.25 -3.56 -8.04
C ASP A 109 -5.91 -2.92 -8.41
N ALA A 110 -5.54 -2.97 -9.70
CA ALA A 110 -4.29 -2.41 -10.20
C ALA A 110 -4.34 -0.88 -10.20
N ASP A 111 -4.33 -0.31 -8.99
CA ASP A 111 -4.41 1.12 -8.72
C ASP A 111 -3.02 1.66 -8.38
N LEU A 112 -2.58 2.69 -9.11
CA LEU A 112 -1.29 3.33 -8.89
C LEU A 112 -1.11 3.90 -7.47
N SER A 113 -2.19 4.31 -6.80
CA SER A 113 -2.14 4.78 -5.41
C SER A 113 -1.82 3.63 -4.44
N VAL A 114 -2.43 2.46 -4.64
CA VAL A 114 -2.14 1.27 -3.85
C VAL A 114 -0.69 0.82 -4.08
N LEU A 115 -0.21 0.85 -5.33
CA LEU A 115 1.19 0.58 -5.63
C LEU A 115 2.13 1.57 -4.93
N ALA A 116 1.88 2.87 -5.06
CA ALA A 116 2.73 3.90 -4.45
C ALA A 116 2.76 3.77 -2.92
N ARG A 117 1.61 3.45 -2.32
CA ARG A 117 1.48 3.16 -0.90
C ARG A 117 2.33 1.97 -0.47
N GLU A 118 2.13 0.81 -1.09
CA GLU A 118 2.83 -0.42 -0.75
C GLU A 118 4.34 -0.35 -1.03
N ALA A 119 4.74 0.18 -2.18
CA ALA A 119 6.15 0.26 -2.57
C ALA A 119 6.92 1.20 -1.64
N THR A 120 6.41 2.40 -1.37
CA THR A 120 7.04 3.35 -0.44
C THR A 120 7.09 2.81 0.99
N GLN A 121 6.03 2.14 1.46
CA GLN A 121 6.03 1.49 2.78
C GLN A 121 7.12 0.42 2.88
N ASN A 122 7.28 -0.41 1.84
CA ASN A 122 8.32 -1.45 1.82
C ASN A 122 9.74 -0.84 1.82
N SER A 123 9.95 0.27 1.11
CA SER A 123 11.25 0.97 1.15
C SER A 123 11.54 1.56 2.53
N LEU A 124 10.54 2.12 3.22
CA LEU A 124 10.70 2.60 4.60
C LEU A 124 10.97 1.47 5.59
N ASP A 125 10.32 0.31 5.42
CA ASP A 125 10.53 -0.87 6.26
C ASP A 125 11.96 -1.44 6.14
N GLU A 126 12.60 -1.25 4.99
CA GLU A 126 13.96 -1.73 4.69
C GLU A 126 15.03 -0.64 4.82
N ARG A 127 14.71 0.50 5.47
CA ARG A 127 15.65 1.59 5.72
C ARG A 127 16.93 1.08 6.39
N ARG A 128 18.08 1.47 5.83
CA ARG A 128 19.40 1.00 6.28
C ARG A 128 20.07 1.95 7.28
N ASP A 129 20.20 3.22 6.94
CA ASP A 129 20.78 4.25 7.81
C ASP A 129 19.68 5.13 8.40
N ASP A 130 19.49 5.05 9.71
CA ASP A 130 18.51 5.84 10.47
C ASP A 130 18.84 7.34 10.52
N ARG A 131 20.02 7.76 10.07
CA ARG A 131 20.45 9.17 10.04
C ARG A 131 20.10 9.89 8.75
N ALA A 132 19.80 9.16 7.69
CA ALA A 132 19.48 9.71 6.37
C ALA A 132 18.10 9.25 5.91
N PRO A 133 17.31 10.07 5.20
CA PRO A 133 16.02 9.63 4.69
C PRO A 133 16.18 8.46 3.71
N VAL A 134 15.15 7.62 3.61
CA VAL A 134 14.97 6.75 2.44
C VAL A 134 14.58 7.65 1.28
N ARG A 135 15.25 7.53 0.13
CA ARG A 135 14.88 8.30 -1.07
C ARG A 135 14.15 7.35 -2.02
N VAL A 136 12.92 7.70 -2.38
CA VAL A 136 12.13 6.93 -3.35
C VAL A 136 11.87 7.77 -4.59
N HIS A 137 12.17 7.20 -5.76
CA HIS A 137 12.01 7.86 -7.04
C HIS A 137 11.14 7.02 -7.97
N TYR A 138 9.96 7.55 -8.28
CA TYR A 138 9.05 7.00 -9.27
C TYR A 138 9.35 7.62 -10.63
N THR A 139 9.71 6.80 -11.61
CA THR A 139 9.96 7.22 -12.99
C THR A 139 8.92 6.59 -13.91
N LEU A 140 8.00 7.39 -14.44
CA LEU A 140 7.06 6.99 -15.48
C LEU A 140 7.66 7.29 -16.84
N HIS A 141 7.86 6.29 -17.68
CA HIS A 141 8.57 6.43 -18.95
C HIS A 141 7.76 5.85 -20.10
N GLU A 142 7.36 6.71 -21.04
CA GLU A 142 6.74 6.28 -22.30
C GLU A 142 7.81 6.06 -23.38
N LEU A 143 7.78 4.87 -23.99
CA LEU A 143 8.64 4.45 -25.09
C LEU A 143 7.84 4.28 -26.37
N ASP A 144 8.36 4.82 -27.47
CA ASP A 144 7.85 4.58 -28.82
C ASP A 144 9.00 4.49 -29.84
N GLY A 145 8.65 4.19 -31.11
CA GLY A 145 9.60 4.18 -32.22
C GLY A 145 10.82 3.28 -31.99
N GLU A 146 12.02 3.82 -32.23
CA GLU A 146 13.29 3.10 -32.07
C GLU A 146 13.60 2.74 -30.61
N HIS A 147 13.18 3.58 -29.64
CA HIS A 147 13.39 3.32 -28.21
C HIS A 147 12.59 2.12 -27.73
N LEU A 148 11.34 1.98 -28.22
CA LEU A 148 10.53 0.79 -27.97
C LEU A 148 11.16 -0.45 -28.61
N GLY A 149 11.61 -0.36 -29.87
CA GLY A 149 12.28 -1.48 -30.56
C GLY A 149 13.50 -1.97 -29.78
N ALA A 150 14.40 -1.06 -29.43
CA ALA A 150 15.61 -1.38 -28.67
C ALA A 150 15.30 -2.01 -27.29
N PHE A 151 14.25 -1.53 -26.62
CA PHE A 151 13.81 -2.12 -25.35
C PHE A 151 13.29 -3.55 -25.52
N LEU A 152 12.44 -3.79 -26.51
CA LEU A 152 11.88 -5.12 -26.79
C LEU A 152 12.97 -6.11 -27.22
N ASP A 153 13.96 -5.65 -27.99
CA ASP A 153 15.13 -6.45 -28.37
C ASP A 153 15.95 -6.83 -27.13
N ALA A 154 16.25 -5.86 -26.26
CA ALA A 154 16.98 -6.10 -25.00
C ALA A 154 16.23 -7.04 -24.06
N LEU A 155 14.89 -6.94 -24.03
CA LEU A 155 13.99 -7.82 -23.28
C LEU A 155 13.89 -9.23 -23.88
N ARG A 156 14.37 -9.42 -25.12
CA ARG A 156 14.18 -10.65 -25.91
C ARG A 156 12.69 -10.95 -26.11
N TRP A 157 11.94 -9.94 -26.53
CA TRP A 157 10.49 -10.03 -26.70
C TRP A 157 10.08 -11.16 -27.66
N ASP A 158 10.89 -11.46 -28.67
CA ASP A 158 10.65 -12.57 -29.60
C ASP A 158 10.57 -13.94 -28.90
N GLU A 159 11.29 -14.13 -27.78
CA GLU A 159 11.20 -15.35 -26.96
C GLU A 159 9.87 -15.39 -26.17
N LEU A 160 9.34 -14.23 -25.78
CA LEU A 160 8.13 -14.11 -24.96
C LEU A 160 6.84 -14.10 -25.77
N GLN A 161 6.88 -13.53 -26.98
CA GLN A 161 5.69 -13.28 -27.79
C GLN A 161 4.85 -14.56 -28.02
N PRO A 162 5.43 -15.73 -28.38
CA PRO A 162 4.64 -16.95 -28.56
C PRO A 162 3.91 -17.39 -27.28
N HIS A 163 4.57 -17.26 -26.13
CA HIS A 163 3.97 -17.57 -24.83
C HIS A 163 2.82 -16.62 -24.49
N TYR A 164 2.98 -15.31 -24.76
CA TYR A 164 1.92 -14.33 -24.58
C TYR A 164 0.71 -14.61 -25.48
N GLU A 165 0.95 -14.96 -26.75
CA GLU A 165 -0.10 -15.29 -27.70
C GLU A 165 -0.94 -16.48 -27.21
N GLU A 166 -0.31 -17.58 -26.80
CA GLU A 166 -1.01 -18.75 -26.26
C GLU A 166 -1.70 -18.45 -24.92
N ALA A 167 -1.03 -17.77 -24.00
CA ALA A 167 -1.59 -17.37 -22.71
C ALA A 167 -2.82 -16.44 -22.86
N SER A 168 -2.83 -15.62 -23.90
CA SER A 168 -3.93 -14.70 -24.21
C SER A 168 -5.15 -15.42 -24.78
N ARG A 169 -5.00 -16.62 -25.37
CA ARG A 169 -6.11 -17.37 -26.02
C ARG A 169 -7.18 -17.84 -25.05
N GLY A 170 -6.87 -17.95 -23.77
CA GLY A 170 -7.82 -18.34 -22.72
C GLY A 170 -9.05 -17.42 -22.61
N ASN A 171 -10.10 -17.95 -21.99
CA ASN A 171 -11.35 -17.23 -21.70
C ASN A 171 -11.39 -16.62 -20.29
N GLN A 172 -10.27 -16.65 -19.54
CA GLN A 172 -10.17 -16.05 -18.22
C GLN A 172 -10.00 -14.53 -18.31
N LYS A 173 -10.27 -13.81 -17.21
CA LYS A 173 -10.11 -12.35 -17.13
C LYS A 173 -8.68 -11.93 -17.49
N VAL A 174 -7.68 -12.63 -16.95
CA VAL A 174 -6.25 -12.36 -17.22
C VAL A 174 -5.92 -12.56 -18.71
N SER A 175 -6.35 -13.66 -19.32
CA SER A 175 -6.13 -13.88 -20.77
C SER A 175 -6.76 -12.79 -21.64
N ARG A 176 -7.98 -12.32 -21.31
CA ARG A 176 -8.60 -11.17 -22.00
C ARG A 176 -7.81 -9.87 -21.83
N SER A 177 -7.34 -9.60 -20.61
CA SER A 177 -6.52 -8.42 -20.32
C SER A 177 -5.20 -8.44 -21.09
N LEU A 178 -4.51 -9.58 -21.09
CA LEU A 178 -3.29 -9.80 -21.87
C LEU A 178 -3.54 -9.61 -23.37
N ARG A 179 -4.63 -10.17 -23.91
CA ARG A 179 -4.99 -10.01 -25.32
C ARG A 179 -5.19 -8.54 -25.69
N SER A 180 -5.90 -7.78 -24.85
CA SER A 180 -6.06 -6.34 -25.04
C SER A 180 -4.70 -5.63 -25.01
N ALA A 181 -3.83 -5.95 -24.05
CA ALA A 181 -2.52 -5.33 -23.93
C ALA A 181 -1.61 -5.60 -25.15
N LEU A 182 -1.63 -6.82 -25.68
CA LEU A 182 -0.91 -7.19 -26.91
C LEU A 182 -1.45 -6.44 -28.12
N ASN A 183 -2.78 -6.35 -28.25
CA ASN A 183 -3.41 -5.59 -29.32
C ASN A 183 -3.01 -4.11 -29.25
N ASP A 184 -3.08 -3.48 -28.07
CA ASP A 184 -2.73 -2.07 -27.89
C ASP A 184 -1.25 -1.82 -28.21
N LEU A 185 -0.34 -2.69 -27.74
CA LEU A 185 1.09 -2.61 -28.09
C LEU A 185 1.32 -2.72 -29.61
N SER A 186 0.57 -3.59 -30.29
CA SER A 186 0.67 -3.77 -31.75
C SER A 186 0.14 -2.58 -32.55
N GLN A 187 -0.96 -1.96 -32.09
CA GLN A 187 -1.66 -0.88 -32.79
C GLN A 187 -1.05 0.49 -32.48
N GLU A 188 -0.85 0.79 -31.20
CA GLU A 188 -0.37 2.09 -30.74
C GLU A 188 1.15 2.22 -30.86
N ARG A 189 1.87 1.09 -30.83
CA ARG A 189 3.35 1.04 -30.87
C ARG A 189 3.97 1.93 -29.78
N ARG A 190 3.34 1.91 -28.60
CA ARG A 190 3.74 2.64 -27.40
C ARG A 190 3.74 1.71 -26.20
N LEU A 191 4.68 1.92 -25.29
CA LEU A 191 4.78 1.17 -24.05
C LEU A 191 5.10 2.10 -22.89
N ARG A 192 4.35 1.97 -21.81
CA ARG A 192 4.59 2.71 -20.57
C ARG A 192 5.33 1.83 -19.59
N LEU A 193 6.41 2.34 -19.03
CA LEU A 193 7.20 1.73 -17.98
C LEU A 193 7.03 2.54 -16.71
N LEU A 194 6.90 1.88 -15.55
CA LEU A 194 6.97 2.54 -14.25
C LEU A 194 8.12 1.93 -13.47
N ARG A 195 9.17 2.73 -13.24
CA ARG A 195 10.29 2.35 -12.40
C ARG A 195 10.13 2.93 -11.00
N VAL A 196 10.28 2.09 -9.98
CA VAL A 196 10.33 2.52 -8.58
C VAL A 196 11.72 2.22 -8.06
N ASP A 197 12.51 3.27 -7.85
CA ASP A 197 13.85 3.20 -7.29
C ASP A 197 13.81 3.59 -5.81
N ASP A 198 14.35 2.75 -4.93
CA ASP A 198 14.67 3.17 -3.55
C ASP A 198 16.18 3.26 -3.30
N TYR A 199 16.56 4.16 -2.39
CA TYR A 199 17.94 4.39 -1.96
C TYR A 199 17.97 4.51 -0.44
N ASN A 200 19.11 4.15 0.17
CA ASN A 200 19.23 3.96 1.62
C ASN A 200 18.33 2.83 2.15
N ALA A 201 18.16 1.77 1.36
CA ALA A 201 17.44 0.56 1.71
C ALA A 201 18.38 -0.66 1.70
N ALA A 202 17.98 -1.79 2.28
CA ALA A 202 18.84 -2.98 2.37
C ALA A 202 19.25 -3.59 1.02
N GLY A 203 18.42 -3.41 -0.02
CA GLY A 203 18.53 -4.14 -1.29
C GLY A 203 18.15 -5.63 -1.16
N LEU A 204 18.13 -6.35 -2.28
CA LEU A 204 17.78 -7.76 -2.35
C LEU A 204 18.96 -8.67 -1.98
N THR A 205 19.36 -8.60 -0.71
CA THR A 205 20.46 -9.41 -0.16
C THR A 205 20.05 -10.89 0.00
N GLY A 206 21.08 -11.73 0.08
CA GLY A 206 20.91 -13.15 0.37
C GLY A 206 20.86 -14.06 -0.87
N PRO A 207 20.75 -15.37 -0.64
CA PRO A 207 20.83 -16.41 -1.68
C PRO A 207 19.61 -16.45 -2.61
N GLU A 208 19.76 -17.15 -3.75
CA GLU A 208 18.72 -17.32 -4.77
C GLU A 208 17.47 -18.06 -4.27
N TYR A 209 17.66 -19.10 -3.45
CA TYR A 209 16.63 -20.11 -3.17
C TYR A 209 16.30 -20.30 -1.68
N SER A 210 17.27 -20.11 -0.79
CA SER A 210 17.05 -20.21 0.67
C SER A 210 16.51 -18.90 1.28
N ASP A 211 16.23 -18.92 2.58
CA ASP A 211 15.65 -17.77 3.28
C ASP A 211 16.51 -16.52 3.13
N GLY A 212 15.88 -15.44 2.66
CA GLY A 212 16.56 -14.18 2.38
C GLY A 212 15.63 -13.20 1.66
N ARG A 213 16.04 -11.93 1.62
CA ARG A 213 15.27 -10.84 0.98
C ARG A 213 15.04 -11.11 -0.51
N PHE A 214 16.07 -11.59 -1.20
CA PHE A 214 15.99 -11.94 -2.61
C PHE A 214 14.92 -13.01 -2.89
N ALA A 215 15.03 -14.19 -2.28
CA ALA A 215 14.09 -15.29 -2.51
C ALA A 215 12.66 -14.91 -2.10
N ALA A 216 12.51 -14.14 -1.01
CA ALA A 216 11.22 -13.66 -0.55
C ALA A 216 10.49 -12.81 -1.60
N VAL A 217 11.19 -11.95 -2.34
CA VAL A 217 10.59 -11.08 -3.37
C VAL A 217 10.45 -11.82 -4.72
N VAL A 218 11.49 -12.53 -5.13
CA VAL A 218 11.62 -13.03 -6.51
C VAL A 218 11.01 -14.42 -6.69
N ARG A 219 11.14 -15.31 -5.70
CA ARG A 219 10.79 -16.74 -5.84
C ARG A 219 9.53 -17.14 -5.10
N ARG A 220 9.25 -16.50 -3.95
CA ARG A 220 8.17 -16.90 -3.06
C ARG A 220 6.91 -16.10 -3.34
N GLN A 221 5.76 -16.77 -3.16
CA GLN A 221 4.44 -16.16 -3.20
C GLN A 221 3.77 -16.41 -1.85
N LEU A 222 3.06 -15.40 -1.33
CA LEU A 222 2.35 -15.47 -0.05
C LEU A 222 3.23 -15.85 1.16
N ASP A 223 4.54 -15.59 1.08
CA ASP A 223 5.45 -15.74 2.23
C ASP A 223 5.41 -14.46 3.08
N SER A 224 4.70 -14.54 4.21
CA SER A 224 4.52 -13.46 5.19
C SER A 224 5.59 -13.46 6.28
N HIS A 225 6.66 -14.26 6.17
CA HIS A 225 7.77 -14.23 7.12
C HIS A 225 8.63 -12.97 6.92
N LYS A 226 8.14 -11.80 7.37
CA LYS A 226 9.05 -10.73 7.79
C LYS A 226 9.68 -11.17 9.12
N ALA A 227 11.01 -11.04 9.22
CA ALA A 227 11.75 -11.42 10.42
C ALA A 227 11.08 -10.82 11.67
N THR A 228 10.69 -11.70 12.58
CA THR A 228 10.09 -11.38 13.88
C THR A 228 11.11 -10.64 14.74
N GLY A 229 11.22 -9.32 14.59
CA GLY A 229 12.11 -8.51 15.42
C GLY A 229 12.37 -7.05 15.00
N GLY A 230 11.92 -6.60 13.83
CA GLY A 230 12.15 -5.22 13.35
C GLY A 230 10.97 -4.26 13.57
N ARG A 231 11.24 -2.95 13.50
CA ARG A 231 10.24 -1.85 13.42
C ARG A 231 9.43 -1.86 12.10
N ALA A 232 9.50 -2.95 11.32
CA ALA A 232 8.85 -3.09 10.02
C ALA A 232 7.32 -3.10 10.13
N GLY A 233 6.66 -2.32 9.27
CA GLY A 233 5.24 -2.01 9.31
C GLY A 233 4.33 -2.96 8.53
N GLY A 234 4.79 -3.68 7.50
CA GLY A 234 3.92 -4.59 6.71
C GLY A 234 3.85 -6.04 7.24
N SER A 235 2.68 -6.68 7.28
CA SER A 235 2.51 -8.06 7.79
C SER A 235 2.03 -9.10 6.77
N TYR A 236 1.45 -8.68 5.64
CA TYR A 236 0.67 -9.61 4.81
C TYR A 236 1.45 -10.31 3.68
N GLY A 237 2.68 -9.90 3.36
CA GLY A 237 3.42 -10.45 2.21
C GLY A 237 2.77 -10.19 0.84
N LEU A 238 1.64 -9.47 0.84
CA LEU A 238 0.77 -9.19 -0.30
C LEU A 238 1.19 -7.94 -1.07
N GLY A 239 1.88 -6.97 -0.45
CA GLY A 239 2.29 -5.71 -1.10
C GLY A 239 3.14 -5.92 -2.35
N LYS A 240 3.89 -7.03 -2.43
CA LYS A 240 4.64 -7.44 -3.63
C LYS A 240 3.74 -7.64 -4.85
N ALA A 241 2.53 -8.17 -4.65
CA ALA A 241 1.61 -8.46 -5.74
C ALA A 241 1.15 -7.20 -6.49
N THR A 242 1.19 -6.03 -5.85
CA THR A 242 0.82 -4.75 -6.49
C THR A 242 1.74 -4.39 -7.65
N LEU A 243 3.04 -4.74 -7.57
CA LEU A 243 4.02 -4.52 -8.64
C LEU A 243 3.58 -5.24 -9.93
N TRP A 244 3.22 -6.52 -9.83
CA TRP A 244 2.75 -7.31 -10.97
C TRP A 244 1.32 -6.97 -11.38
N ALA A 245 0.43 -6.65 -10.43
CA ALA A 245 -0.94 -6.24 -10.72
C ALA A 245 -0.98 -4.98 -11.59
N THR A 246 -0.06 -4.04 -11.36
CA THR A 246 0.06 -2.78 -12.11
C THR A 246 0.75 -2.96 -13.48
N SER A 247 1.16 -4.18 -13.85
CA SER A 247 1.69 -4.50 -15.18
C SER A 247 0.61 -5.17 -16.03
N ARG A 248 0.27 -4.59 -17.18
CA ARG A 248 -0.63 -5.24 -18.16
C ARG A 248 -0.08 -6.56 -18.70
N PHE A 249 1.24 -6.74 -18.63
CA PHE A 249 1.97 -7.91 -19.13
C PHE A 249 2.35 -8.89 -18.02
N GLY A 250 2.05 -8.60 -16.75
CA GLY A 250 2.51 -9.39 -15.60
C GLY A 250 4.04 -9.46 -15.50
N LEU A 251 4.75 -8.45 -15.99
CA LEU A 251 6.20 -8.44 -16.17
C LEU A 251 6.85 -7.32 -15.36
N VAL A 252 7.80 -7.71 -14.49
CA VAL A 252 8.61 -6.79 -13.69
C VAL A 252 10.08 -7.17 -13.83
N LEU A 253 10.92 -6.20 -14.21
CA LEU A 253 12.37 -6.34 -14.15
C LEU A 253 12.91 -5.72 -12.86
N ILE A 254 13.95 -6.32 -12.29
CA ILE A 254 14.46 -5.95 -10.99
C ILE A 254 15.97 -5.74 -11.12
N ASN A 255 16.47 -4.61 -10.63
CA ASN A 255 17.89 -4.36 -10.43
C ASN A 255 18.13 -3.96 -8.97
N SER A 256 19.12 -4.54 -8.28
CA SER A 256 19.39 -4.20 -6.88
C SER A 256 20.87 -3.95 -6.59
N THR A 257 21.11 -2.87 -5.83
CA THR A 257 22.36 -2.57 -5.16
C THR A 257 22.25 -3.04 -3.70
N LEU A 258 23.08 -3.99 -3.31
CA LEU A 258 23.00 -4.71 -2.05
C LEU A 258 23.77 -3.98 -0.94
N SER A 259 23.18 -3.94 0.25
CA SER A 259 23.85 -3.44 1.46
C SER A 259 24.94 -4.39 1.98
N GLU A 260 24.82 -5.67 1.66
CA GLU A 260 25.75 -6.74 1.99
C GLU A 260 26.14 -7.50 0.71
N PRO A 261 27.42 -7.86 0.52
CA PRO A 261 27.86 -8.53 -0.68
C PRO A 261 27.23 -9.93 -0.82
N HIS A 262 26.80 -10.26 -2.03
CA HIS A 262 26.44 -11.61 -2.44
C HIS A 262 27.42 -12.05 -3.52
N GLU A 263 28.05 -13.22 -3.36
CA GLU A 263 29.06 -13.73 -4.31
C GLU A 263 30.21 -12.73 -4.59
N GLY A 264 30.58 -11.93 -3.57
CA GLY A 264 31.63 -10.92 -3.68
C GLY A 264 31.22 -9.63 -4.38
N ARG A 265 29.95 -9.46 -4.74
CA ARG A 265 29.40 -8.29 -5.45
C ARG A 265 28.27 -7.64 -4.69
N THR A 266 28.12 -6.34 -4.90
CA THR A 266 27.04 -5.53 -4.30
C THR A 266 26.22 -4.79 -5.33
N ALA A 267 26.76 -4.41 -6.48
CA ALA A 267 26.04 -3.61 -7.47
C ALA A 267 25.50 -4.47 -8.61
N ASP A 268 24.34 -4.05 -9.14
CA ASP A 268 23.79 -4.51 -10.42
C ASP A 268 23.35 -5.98 -10.47
N ARG A 269 22.74 -6.47 -9.38
CA ARG A 269 22.07 -7.78 -9.35
C ARG A 269 20.72 -7.68 -10.07
N VAL A 270 20.61 -8.29 -11.24
CA VAL A 270 19.43 -8.20 -12.11
C VAL A 270 18.69 -9.53 -12.23
N ILE A 271 17.36 -9.47 -12.24
CA ILE A 271 16.47 -10.57 -12.59
C ILE A 271 15.15 -10.03 -13.17
N GLY A 272 14.62 -10.66 -14.21
CA GLY A 272 13.25 -10.42 -14.67
C GLY A 272 12.30 -11.49 -14.14
N ARG A 273 11.07 -11.11 -13.80
CA ARG A 273 10.00 -12.05 -13.45
C ARG A 273 8.73 -11.73 -14.22
N LEU A 274 8.19 -12.77 -14.83
CA LEU A 274 6.95 -12.77 -15.59
C LEU A 274 5.97 -13.75 -14.94
N ASP A 275 4.74 -13.34 -14.72
CA ASP A 275 3.64 -14.20 -14.27
C ASP A 275 2.55 -14.27 -15.36
N LEU A 276 2.52 -15.37 -16.14
CA LEU A 276 1.44 -15.68 -17.10
C LEU A 276 0.43 -16.68 -16.52
N PRO A 277 -0.79 -16.79 -17.08
CA PRO A 277 -1.63 -17.94 -16.85
C PRO A 277 -1.03 -19.19 -17.51
N TRP A 278 -1.44 -20.36 -17.02
CA TRP A 278 -1.16 -21.65 -17.65
C TRP A 278 -1.51 -21.63 -19.14
N HIS A 279 -0.62 -22.18 -19.95
CA HIS A 279 -0.77 -22.28 -21.40
C HIS A 279 0.07 -23.43 -21.95
N GLU A 280 -0.22 -23.82 -23.20
CA GLU A 280 0.54 -24.81 -23.95
C GLU A 280 1.15 -24.14 -25.17
N LEU A 281 2.44 -24.39 -25.40
CA LEU A 281 3.17 -23.94 -26.59
C LEU A 281 3.92 -25.14 -27.16
N ASP A 282 3.75 -25.40 -28.45
CA ASP A 282 4.38 -26.52 -29.18
C ASP A 282 4.25 -27.90 -28.50
N GLY A 283 3.10 -28.14 -27.86
CA GLY A 283 2.80 -29.39 -27.15
C GLY A 283 3.43 -29.51 -25.76
N GLN A 284 4.15 -28.48 -25.29
CA GLN A 284 4.68 -28.38 -23.93
C GLN A 284 3.77 -27.51 -23.07
N ALA A 285 3.39 -28.01 -21.89
CA ALA A 285 2.59 -27.27 -20.93
C ALA A 285 3.48 -26.45 -19.97
N TYR A 286 3.06 -25.21 -19.71
CA TYR A 286 3.76 -24.27 -18.83
C TYR A 286 2.85 -23.82 -17.68
N ALA A 287 3.42 -23.73 -16.48
CA ALA A 287 2.67 -23.31 -15.29
C ALA A 287 2.29 -21.82 -15.34
N GLY A 288 3.04 -21.01 -16.09
CA GLY A 288 2.80 -19.58 -16.22
C GLY A 288 4.02 -18.71 -15.85
N PRO A 289 4.58 -18.85 -14.63
CA PRO A 289 5.73 -18.07 -14.22
C PRO A 289 7.00 -18.30 -15.07
N ALA A 290 7.74 -17.24 -15.35
CA ALA A 290 9.03 -17.28 -16.04
C ALA A 290 10.01 -16.26 -15.46
N TRP A 291 11.31 -16.53 -15.62
CA TRP A 291 12.38 -15.64 -15.15
C TRP A 291 13.37 -15.34 -16.27
N LEU A 292 13.75 -14.08 -16.39
CA LEU A 292 14.87 -13.64 -17.23
C LEU A 292 16.14 -13.67 -16.38
N GLY A 293 17.14 -14.40 -16.84
CA GLY A 293 18.43 -14.45 -16.16
C GLY A 293 19.37 -15.47 -16.78
N GLU A 294 20.48 -15.74 -16.09
CA GLU A 294 21.43 -16.76 -16.51
C GLU A 294 20.93 -18.16 -16.10
N PRO A 295 21.26 -19.22 -16.87
CA PRO A 295 20.99 -20.58 -16.46
C PRO A 295 21.78 -20.93 -15.19
N ASP A 296 21.11 -21.56 -14.23
CA ASP A 296 21.77 -22.01 -13.01
C ASP A 296 22.86 -23.06 -13.32
N THR A 297 23.90 -23.05 -12.50
CA THR A 297 25.04 -23.95 -12.58
C THR A 297 24.93 -25.12 -11.60
N GLU A 298 24.04 -25.04 -10.62
CA GLU A 298 23.85 -26.10 -9.63
C GLU A 298 23.04 -27.26 -10.22
N PRO A 299 23.49 -28.53 -10.07
CA PRO A 299 22.80 -29.68 -10.64
C PRO A 299 21.35 -29.84 -10.16
N GLU A 300 21.06 -29.40 -8.92
CA GLU A 300 19.71 -29.45 -8.33
C GLU A 300 18.75 -28.43 -8.97
N HIS A 301 19.30 -27.44 -9.69
CA HIS A 301 18.59 -26.34 -10.32
C HIS A 301 18.78 -26.33 -11.85
N GLU A 302 19.06 -27.50 -12.45
CA GLU A 302 19.17 -27.62 -13.90
C GLU A 302 17.90 -27.12 -14.60
N GLY A 303 18.06 -26.25 -15.60
CA GLY A 303 16.95 -25.63 -16.32
C GLY A 303 16.30 -24.44 -15.62
N VAL A 304 16.70 -24.10 -14.40
CA VAL A 304 16.23 -22.93 -13.65
C VAL A 304 17.07 -21.70 -14.02
N SER A 305 16.43 -20.53 -14.12
CA SER A 305 17.15 -19.25 -14.25
C SER A 305 17.52 -18.72 -12.87
N ARG A 306 18.69 -18.08 -12.74
CA ARG A 306 19.15 -17.31 -11.57
C ARG A 306 19.43 -15.86 -11.93
N SER A 307 19.50 -14.97 -10.91
CA SER A 307 19.94 -13.59 -11.17
C SER A 307 21.35 -13.54 -11.73
N TRP A 308 21.63 -12.47 -12.47
CA TRP A 308 22.95 -12.20 -13.02
C TRP A 308 23.42 -10.81 -12.61
N TRP A 309 24.70 -10.55 -12.83
CA TRP A 309 25.31 -9.26 -12.54
C TRP A 309 25.49 -8.52 -13.86
N ALA A 310 24.64 -7.51 -14.11
CA ALA A 310 24.54 -6.85 -15.40
C ALA A 310 25.63 -5.78 -15.60
N GLY A 311 26.05 -5.58 -16.86
CA GLY A 311 26.88 -4.44 -17.26
C GLY A 311 26.05 -3.17 -17.49
N ASP A 312 26.71 -2.02 -17.50
CA ASP A 312 26.07 -0.70 -17.69
C ASP A 312 25.29 -0.58 -19.01
N ASP A 313 25.76 -1.24 -20.07
CA ASP A 313 25.12 -1.29 -21.38
C ASP A 313 23.77 -2.03 -21.34
N VAL A 314 23.73 -3.19 -20.68
CA VAL A 314 22.51 -3.96 -20.46
C VAL A 314 21.53 -3.18 -19.59
N LEU A 315 22.02 -2.54 -18.52
CA LEU A 315 21.19 -1.74 -17.61
C LEU A 315 20.57 -0.53 -18.31
N ARG A 316 21.31 0.14 -19.21
CA ARG A 316 20.75 1.23 -20.02
C ARG A 316 19.70 0.72 -21.00
N SER A 317 19.99 -0.39 -21.68
CA SER A 317 19.08 -0.97 -22.68
C SER A 317 17.77 -1.48 -22.07
N LEU A 318 17.81 -1.96 -20.82
CA LEU A 318 16.63 -2.36 -20.05
C LEU A 318 16.02 -1.22 -19.22
N TYR A 319 16.52 0.02 -19.31
CA TYR A 319 16.10 1.17 -18.49
C TYR A 319 16.17 0.92 -16.96
N LEU A 320 17.07 0.03 -16.52
CA LEU A 320 17.28 -0.36 -15.12
C LEU A 320 18.48 0.33 -14.45
N ARG A 321 19.18 1.20 -15.18
CA ARG A 321 20.31 1.94 -14.62
C ARG A 321 19.87 2.84 -13.47
N ARG A 322 20.51 2.68 -12.32
CA ARG A 322 20.33 3.47 -11.09
C ARG A 322 21.14 4.77 -11.16
N ALA A 323 20.65 5.81 -10.49
CA ALA A 323 21.30 7.13 -10.50
C ALA A 323 22.47 7.26 -9.52
N GLY A 324 22.64 6.30 -8.59
CA GLY A 324 23.73 6.29 -7.61
C GLY A 324 23.97 4.91 -7.00
N ASP A 325 25.03 4.83 -6.20
CA ASP A 325 25.57 3.58 -5.66
C ASP A 325 25.01 3.22 -4.27
N ASP A 326 24.08 4.03 -3.75
CA ASP A 326 23.42 3.76 -2.49
C ASP A 326 22.62 2.44 -2.58
N PRO A 327 22.71 1.57 -1.56
CA PRO A 327 21.93 0.35 -1.50
C PRO A 327 20.42 0.58 -1.61
N GLY A 328 19.78 -0.34 -2.32
CA GLY A 328 18.37 -0.33 -2.66
C GLY A 328 18.04 -1.19 -3.87
N THR A 329 16.83 -1.05 -4.38
CA THR A 329 16.22 -1.86 -5.42
C THR A 329 15.46 -0.97 -6.39
N SER A 330 15.49 -1.34 -7.65
CA SER A 330 14.75 -0.75 -8.76
C SER A 330 13.79 -1.79 -9.29
N PHE A 331 12.50 -1.52 -9.18
CA PHE A 331 11.45 -2.34 -9.81
C PHE A 331 10.95 -1.64 -11.06
N LEU A 332 11.14 -2.23 -12.24
CA LEU A 332 10.63 -1.73 -13.51
C LEU A 332 9.41 -2.54 -13.94
N ILE A 333 8.24 -1.92 -13.83
CA ILE A 333 6.95 -2.49 -14.20
C ILE A 333 6.73 -2.22 -15.68
N VAL A 334 6.63 -3.29 -16.47
CA VAL A 334 6.50 -3.20 -17.94
C VAL A 334 5.02 -3.17 -18.32
N GLY A 335 4.60 -2.17 -19.11
CA GLY A 335 3.19 -1.96 -19.44
C GLY A 335 2.39 -1.45 -18.24
N ALA A 336 2.92 -0.43 -17.56
CA ALA A 336 2.28 0.20 -16.41
C ALA A 336 0.94 0.83 -16.79
N TYR A 337 -0.09 0.60 -15.97
CA TYR A 337 -1.44 1.14 -16.19
C TYR A 337 -2.19 1.33 -14.87
N ASP A 338 -3.29 2.08 -14.92
CA ASP A 338 -4.20 2.29 -13.80
C ASP A 338 -5.57 1.67 -14.10
N ALA A 339 -5.88 0.52 -13.48
CA ALA A 339 -7.15 -0.19 -13.69
C ALA A 339 -8.35 0.48 -13.03
N SER A 340 -8.14 1.46 -12.14
CA SER A 340 -9.26 2.21 -11.55
C SER A 340 -9.96 3.11 -12.57
N GLY A 341 -9.36 3.32 -13.75
CA GLY A 341 -9.85 4.24 -14.78
C GLY A 341 -9.77 5.71 -14.37
N ALA A 342 -9.01 6.04 -13.31
CA ALA A 342 -8.85 7.41 -12.84
C ALA A 342 -7.68 8.12 -13.51
N ALA A 343 -6.73 7.38 -14.09
CA ALA A 343 -5.59 7.91 -14.81
C ALA A 343 -5.32 7.13 -16.10
N GLU A 344 -5.64 7.73 -17.25
CA GLU A 344 -5.41 7.12 -18.56
C GLU A 344 -4.21 7.74 -19.29
N THR A 345 -3.86 8.98 -18.97
CA THR A 345 -2.73 9.71 -19.56
C THR A 345 -1.49 9.68 -18.68
N LEU A 346 -0.31 10.01 -19.25
CA LEU A 346 0.93 10.06 -18.46
C LEU A 346 0.87 11.15 -17.38
N GLU A 347 0.22 12.26 -17.68
CA GLU A 347 0.04 13.39 -16.78
C GLU A 347 -0.87 13.03 -15.61
N GLU A 348 -2.00 12.36 -15.86
CA GLU A 348 -2.88 11.88 -14.80
C GLU A 348 -2.21 10.80 -13.94
N MET A 349 -1.45 9.88 -14.56
CA MET A 349 -0.67 8.88 -13.81
C MET A 349 0.38 9.56 -12.93
N HIS A 350 1.07 10.59 -13.44
CA HIS A 350 2.01 11.39 -12.66
C HIS A 350 1.31 12.08 -11.47
N ASP A 351 0.20 12.76 -11.72
CA ASP A 351 -0.53 13.49 -10.67
C ASP A 351 -1.12 12.55 -9.63
N LYS A 352 -1.59 11.37 -10.04
CA LYS A 352 -2.09 10.33 -9.13
C LYS A 352 -0.99 9.79 -8.23
N LEU A 353 0.19 9.47 -8.79
CA LEU A 353 1.36 9.04 -8.02
C LEU A 353 1.81 10.14 -7.04
N ALA A 354 1.98 11.36 -7.54
CA ALA A 354 2.43 12.49 -6.72
C ALA A 354 1.44 12.81 -5.58
N SER A 355 0.14 12.81 -5.87
CA SER A 355 -0.90 13.07 -4.87
C SER A 355 -0.99 11.96 -3.83
N SER A 356 -0.94 10.69 -4.26
CA SER A 356 -0.98 9.54 -3.33
C SER A 356 0.21 9.58 -2.37
N ILE A 357 1.43 9.79 -2.87
CA ILE A 357 2.62 9.86 -2.02
C ILE A 357 2.51 11.06 -1.05
N ALA A 358 2.03 12.20 -1.54
CA ALA A 358 1.83 13.39 -0.71
C ALA A 358 0.75 13.20 0.35
N ASP A 359 -0.32 12.44 0.09
CA ASP A 359 -1.40 12.19 1.05
C ASP A 359 -1.05 11.09 2.07
N ASP A 360 -0.37 10.04 1.60
CA ASP A 360 -0.08 8.86 2.40
C ASP A 360 1.17 9.01 3.27
N PHE A 361 2.16 9.79 2.82
CA PHE A 361 3.48 9.88 3.48
C PHE A 361 3.93 11.31 3.81
N TRP A 362 3.04 12.31 3.80
CA TRP A 362 3.41 13.69 4.17
C TRP A 362 4.19 13.73 5.49
N ALA A 363 3.75 12.98 6.50
CA ALA A 363 4.35 12.97 7.83
C ALA A 363 5.75 12.31 7.86
N ALA A 364 6.03 11.36 6.96
CA ALA A 364 7.34 10.76 6.82
C ALA A 364 8.36 11.72 6.15
N MET A 365 7.87 12.66 5.34
CA MET A 365 8.69 13.67 4.65
C MET A 365 8.96 14.93 5.49
N ILE A 366 8.38 15.03 6.70
CA ILE A 366 8.64 16.15 7.62
C ILE A 366 9.78 15.79 8.58
N GLY A 367 10.77 16.68 8.65
CA GLY A 367 11.81 16.70 9.68
C GLY A 367 11.64 17.87 10.65
N GLY A 368 12.19 17.73 11.85
CA GLY A 368 12.42 18.82 12.79
C GLY A 368 13.86 19.35 12.73
N ARG A 369 14.21 20.26 13.63
CA ARG A 369 15.56 20.86 13.75
C ARG A 369 16.63 19.85 14.17
N SER A 370 16.25 18.84 14.93
CA SER A 370 17.15 17.81 15.46
C SER A 370 17.01 16.45 14.75
N VAL A 371 15.88 16.20 14.10
CA VAL A 371 15.55 14.92 13.45
C VAL A 371 15.21 15.18 12.00
N GLY A 372 16.01 14.65 11.08
CA GLY A 372 15.73 14.74 9.64
C GLY A 372 14.48 13.95 9.22
N PRO A 373 13.97 14.16 7.99
CA PRO A 373 12.84 13.40 7.48
C PRO A 373 13.19 11.90 7.35
N LEU A 374 12.16 11.06 7.40
CA LEU A 374 12.30 9.61 7.17
C LEU A 374 12.31 9.26 5.68
N LEU A 375 11.63 10.08 4.86
CA LEU A 375 11.40 9.87 3.44
C LEU A 375 11.71 11.14 2.64
N GLU A 376 12.29 10.97 1.47
CA GLU A 376 12.24 11.93 0.37
C GLU A 376 11.64 11.24 -0.85
N ALA A 377 10.67 11.88 -1.51
CA ALA A 377 10.00 11.29 -2.65
C ALA A 377 10.03 12.20 -3.88
N ARG A 378 10.22 11.59 -5.05
CA ARG A 378 10.22 12.26 -6.35
C ARG A 378 9.43 11.47 -7.37
N VAL A 379 8.72 12.18 -8.24
CA VAL A 379 8.06 11.61 -9.44
C VAL A 379 8.63 12.28 -10.69
N THR A 380 9.10 11.50 -11.65
CA THR A 380 9.62 11.98 -12.93
C THR A 380 8.87 11.30 -14.07
N THR A 381 8.46 12.07 -15.06
CA THR A 381 7.86 11.59 -16.30
C THR A 381 8.84 11.81 -17.45
N LEU A 382 9.12 10.73 -18.18
CA LEU A 382 10.01 10.69 -19.33
C LEU A 382 9.24 10.29 -20.58
N ARG A 383 9.65 10.82 -21.73
CA ARG A 383 9.26 10.29 -23.05
C ARG A 383 10.52 10.05 -23.86
N ASN A 384 10.78 8.80 -24.25
CA ASN A 384 11.97 8.41 -25.01
C ASN A 384 13.31 8.87 -24.40
N GLY A 385 13.37 9.01 -23.07
CA GLY A 385 14.56 9.41 -22.31
C GLY A 385 14.61 10.90 -21.97
N ASP A 386 13.80 11.72 -22.64
CA ASP A 386 13.70 13.15 -22.35
C ASP A 386 12.79 13.40 -21.15
N VAL A 387 13.25 14.24 -20.22
CA VAL A 387 12.48 14.64 -19.03
C VAL A 387 11.37 15.61 -19.45
N PHE A 388 10.13 15.16 -19.33
CA PHE A 388 8.95 15.99 -19.60
C PHE A 388 8.51 16.76 -18.35
N ARG A 389 8.51 16.08 -17.19
CA ARG A 389 8.13 16.66 -15.90
C ARG A 389 8.91 15.99 -14.78
N GLU A 390 9.41 16.77 -13.84
CA GLU A 390 9.99 16.27 -12.60
C GLU A 390 9.37 17.04 -11.43
N GLN A 391 8.95 16.31 -10.40
CA GLN A 391 8.34 16.87 -9.20
C GLN A 391 8.96 16.22 -7.96
N LEU A 392 9.65 17.04 -7.17
CA LEU A 392 9.95 16.70 -5.77
C LEU A 392 8.68 16.90 -4.96
N ILE A 393 8.32 15.91 -4.15
CA ILE A 393 7.09 15.97 -3.34
C ILE A 393 7.37 16.79 -2.08
N ASP A 394 6.77 17.97 -1.99
CA ASP A 394 6.85 18.84 -0.82
C ASP A 394 5.53 18.77 -0.01
N PRO A 395 5.54 18.17 1.20
CA PRO A 395 4.34 18.06 2.04
C PRO A 395 3.79 19.43 2.48
N HIS A 396 4.62 20.48 2.58
CA HIS A 396 4.19 21.80 3.04
C HIS A 396 3.24 22.49 2.04
N THR A 397 3.31 22.13 0.75
CA THR A 397 2.46 22.71 -0.29
C THR A 397 1.03 22.16 -0.28
N ARG A 398 0.86 20.90 0.09
CA ARG A 398 -0.44 20.20 0.04
C ARG A 398 -1.12 20.11 1.40
N HIS A 399 -0.33 19.97 2.46
CA HIS A 399 -0.80 19.77 3.83
C HIS A 399 -0.12 20.76 4.80
N PRO A 400 -0.26 22.09 4.60
CA PRO A 400 0.49 23.09 5.36
C PRO A 400 0.22 22.99 6.86
N SER A 401 -1.04 22.84 7.26
CA SER A 401 -1.42 22.73 8.67
C SER A 401 -0.89 21.46 9.33
N LEU A 402 -1.09 20.30 8.69
CA LEU A 402 -0.62 19.02 9.22
C LEU A 402 0.92 19.00 9.31
N SER A 403 1.60 19.54 8.31
CA SER A 403 3.06 19.68 8.28
C SER A 403 3.57 20.53 9.44
N ARG A 404 2.94 21.69 9.69
CA ARG A 404 3.21 22.54 10.86
C ARG A 404 2.99 21.80 12.18
N ALA A 405 1.86 21.07 12.30
CA ALA A 405 1.55 20.33 13.52
C ALA A 405 2.63 19.32 13.88
N LEU A 406 3.05 18.53 12.90
CA LEU A 406 4.09 17.52 13.11
C LEU A 406 5.46 18.16 13.34
N GLN A 407 5.82 19.19 12.58
CA GLN A 407 7.10 19.89 12.77
C GLN A 407 7.22 20.48 14.18
N ALA A 408 6.17 21.14 14.69
CA ALA A 408 6.14 21.67 16.05
C ALA A 408 6.31 20.58 17.12
N TYR A 409 5.76 19.37 16.89
CA TYR A 409 5.96 18.23 17.78
C TYR A 409 7.42 17.75 17.78
N LEU A 410 8.01 17.58 16.61
CA LEU A 410 9.42 17.17 16.47
C LEU A 410 10.39 18.20 17.07
N ASP A 411 10.00 19.48 17.00
CA ASP A 411 10.77 20.61 17.53
C ASP A 411 10.56 20.88 19.03
N GLY A 412 9.60 20.22 19.66
CA GLY A 412 9.24 20.42 21.07
C GLY A 412 8.56 21.77 21.34
N GLU A 413 7.88 22.35 20.35
CA GLU A 413 7.25 23.68 20.39
C GLU A 413 5.72 23.63 20.56
N THR A 414 5.19 22.49 20.99
CA THR A 414 3.76 22.32 21.25
C THR A 414 3.32 23.01 22.55
N VAL A 415 2.05 23.39 22.61
CA VAL A 415 1.41 24.04 23.77
C VAL A 415 0.28 23.18 24.33
N GLU A 416 -0.13 23.43 25.57
CA GLU A 416 -1.26 22.72 26.19
C GLU A 416 -2.63 23.28 25.76
N GLU A 417 -2.69 24.56 25.38
CA GLU A 417 -3.93 25.24 24.97
C GLU A 417 -3.67 26.22 23.81
N LEU A 418 -4.63 26.34 22.87
CA LEU A 418 -4.54 27.29 21.76
C LEU A 418 -4.77 28.72 22.25
N THR A 419 -3.71 29.53 22.23
CA THR A 419 -3.77 30.97 22.55
C THR A 419 -3.53 31.86 21.32
N ALA A 420 -2.97 31.31 20.24
CA ALA A 420 -2.74 31.98 18.97
C ALA A 420 -3.00 31.06 17.76
N ALA A 421 -3.15 31.64 16.56
CA ALA A 421 -3.52 30.92 15.34
C ALA A 421 -2.37 30.08 14.73
N ASP A 422 -1.13 30.35 15.14
CA ASP A 422 0.08 29.66 14.71
C ASP A 422 0.45 28.46 15.61
N GLN A 423 -0.18 28.35 16.79
CA GLN A 423 0.15 27.34 17.79
C GLN A 423 -0.39 25.95 17.48
N VAL A 424 0.29 24.94 18.03
CA VAL A 424 -0.07 23.53 17.92
C VAL A 424 -0.28 22.97 19.32
N VAL A 425 -1.47 22.45 19.59
CA VAL A 425 -1.79 21.83 20.88
C VAL A 425 -1.43 20.36 20.87
N GLN A 426 -0.82 19.90 21.96
CA GLN A 426 -0.53 18.49 22.20
C GLN A 426 -1.37 17.94 23.35
N ALA A 427 -1.95 16.76 23.17
CA ALA A 427 -2.60 15.98 24.23
C ALA A 427 -2.30 14.49 24.11
N ASP A 428 -2.33 13.77 25.23
CA ASP A 428 -2.21 12.31 25.23
C ASP A 428 -3.61 11.65 25.10
N VAL A 429 -3.72 10.64 24.25
CA VAL A 429 -4.93 9.80 24.06
C VAL A 429 -4.60 8.36 24.49
N PRO A 430 -5.33 7.79 25.48
CA PRO A 430 -5.06 6.45 25.96
C PRO A 430 -5.55 5.37 24.98
N LEU A 431 -4.67 4.43 24.64
CA LEU A 431 -4.97 3.18 23.94
C LEU A 431 -4.69 2.00 24.86
N VAL A 432 -5.70 1.20 25.18
CA VAL A 432 -5.50 -0.01 25.99
C VAL A 432 -5.27 -1.21 25.08
N VAL A 433 -4.06 -1.74 25.10
CA VAL A 433 -3.64 -2.91 24.32
C VAL A 433 -4.08 -4.18 25.03
N THR A 434 -4.86 -5.01 24.32
CA THR A 434 -5.31 -6.29 24.87
C THR A 434 -4.14 -7.28 24.91
N PRO A 435 -4.04 -8.17 25.92
CA PRO A 435 -3.02 -9.21 25.94
C PRO A 435 -3.17 -10.25 24.81
N LEU A 436 -2.07 -10.93 24.49
CA LEU A 436 -2.05 -12.09 23.60
C LEU A 436 -2.75 -13.29 24.25
N LYS A 437 -3.36 -14.17 23.44
CA LYS A 437 -4.06 -15.37 23.95
C LYS A 437 -3.15 -16.29 24.77
N ASP A 438 -1.90 -16.44 24.36
CA ASP A 438 -0.95 -17.39 24.97
C ASP A 438 -0.14 -16.79 26.14
N GLN A 439 -0.22 -15.48 26.38
CA GLN A 439 0.59 -14.79 27.40
C GLN A 439 -0.24 -14.07 28.47
N GLY A 440 -1.55 -13.87 28.24
CA GLY A 440 -2.39 -13.14 29.19
C GLY A 440 -2.93 -14.00 30.33
N ARG A 441 -2.92 -13.47 31.55
CA ARG A 441 -3.63 -14.07 32.70
C ARG A 441 -5.14 -13.86 32.55
N PRO A 442 -5.99 -14.72 33.15
CA PRO A 442 -7.43 -14.47 33.19
C PRO A 442 -7.71 -13.11 33.87
N ARG A 443 -8.40 -12.21 33.17
CA ARG A 443 -8.75 -10.83 33.60
C ARG A 443 -7.61 -9.81 33.62
N ASP A 444 -6.54 -10.02 32.88
CA ASP A 444 -5.55 -8.97 32.65
C ASP A 444 -6.21 -7.78 31.90
N LYS A 445 -6.02 -6.57 32.43
CA LYS A 445 -6.68 -5.35 31.92
C LYS A 445 -6.04 -4.84 30.63
N GLY A 446 -4.88 -5.38 30.25
CA GLY A 446 -4.08 -4.87 29.14
C GLY A 446 -3.12 -3.76 29.59
N LEU A 447 -2.24 -3.34 28.69
CA LEU A 447 -1.29 -2.26 28.92
C LEU A 447 -1.78 -0.98 28.24
N GLU A 448 -1.69 0.15 28.93
CA GLU A 448 -2.05 1.45 28.38
C GLU A 448 -0.86 2.06 27.64
N HIS A 449 -1.07 2.43 26.40
CA HIS A 449 -0.18 3.23 25.58
C HIS A 449 -0.76 4.64 25.41
N ARG A 450 0.10 5.66 25.51
CA ARG A 450 -0.30 7.06 25.33
C ARG A 450 0.05 7.53 23.91
N ALA A 451 -0.95 7.49 23.04
CA ALA A 451 -0.87 8.10 21.72
C ALA A 451 -0.85 9.63 21.85
N VAL A 452 -0.19 10.32 20.92
CA VAL A 452 -0.07 11.78 20.93
C VAL A 452 -1.01 12.38 19.90
N LEU A 453 -1.93 13.23 20.33
CA LEU A 453 -2.82 14.01 19.48
C LEU A 453 -2.28 15.43 19.35
N LEU A 454 -2.06 15.87 18.12
CA LEU A 454 -1.65 17.22 17.75
C LEU A 454 -2.84 17.91 17.09
N LEU A 455 -3.23 19.08 17.57
CA LEU A 455 -4.31 19.88 17.01
C LEU A 455 -3.80 21.24 16.59
N THR A 456 -4.13 21.65 15.37
CA THR A 456 -3.72 22.94 14.82
C THR A 456 -4.90 23.60 14.08
N PRO A 457 -5.00 24.93 14.07
CA PRO A 457 -5.97 25.63 13.23
C PRO A 457 -5.77 25.28 11.75
N ALA A 458 -6.85 25.17 10.99
CA ALA A 458 -6.77 24.92 9.55
C ALA A 458 -6.26 26.16 8.80
N ASP A 459 -5.60 25.90 7.68
CA ASP A 459 -5.18 26.89 6.70
C ASP A 459 -6.19 26.94 5.55
N ASP A 460 -6.27 28.08 4.85
CA ASP A 460 -7.18 28.26 3.72
C ASP A 460 -6.87 27.30 2.54
N GLN A 461 -5.65 26.77 2.47
CA GLN A 461 -5.22 25.82 1.45
C GLN A 461 -5.55 24.36 1.79
N ASP A 462 -6.04 24.05 3.00
CA ASP A 462 -6.35 22.67 3.39
C ASP A 462 -7.63 22.16 2.68
N ALA A 463 -7.51 21.05 1.96
CA ALA A 463 -8.62 20.51 1.16
C ALA A 463 -9.75 19.86 1.98
N GLN A 464 -9.44 19.23 3.12
CA GLN A 464 -10.42 18.52 3.96
C GLN A 464 -10.30 18.93 5.41
N LEU A 465 -11.29 19.64 5.95
CA LEU A 465 -11.24 20.26 7.27
C LEU A 465 -11.91 19.41 8.36
N ASN A 466 -11.53 19.66 9.62
CA ASN A 466 -12.10 19.05 10.82
C ASN A 466 -11.93 17.52 10.83
N GLN A 467 -10.70 17.07 10.59
CA GLN A 467 -10.34 15.66 10.58
C GLN A 467 -9.11 15.39 11.45
N VAL A 468 -9.03 14.17 11.95
CA VAL A 468 -7.89 13.60 12.66
C VAL A 468 -7.27 12.55 11.77
N ILE A 469 -6.04 12.79 11.31
CA ILE A 469 -5.23 11.85 10.56
C ILE A 469 -4.52 10.93 11.53
N CYS A 470 -4.85 9.64 11.51
CA CYS A 470 -4.27 8.64 12.40
C CYS A 470 -3.13 7.90 11.70
N MET A 471 -1.99 7.79 12.38
CA MET A 471 -0.81 7.09 11.89
C MET A 471 -0.11 6.29 12.99
N ARG A 472 0.74 5.36 12.57
CA ARG A 472 1.65 4.59 13.42
C ARG A 472 3.03 4.48 12.75
N GLY A 473 3.98 3.82 13.41
CA GLY A 473 5.22 3.35 12.76
C GLY A 473 5.92 4.42 11.92
N ASN A 474 6.21 4.08 10.67
CA ASN A 474 6.90 4.90 9.65
C ASN A 474 6.13 6.16 9.20
N ARG A 475 5.19 6.67 10.00
CA ARG A 475 4.40 7.90 9.75
C ARG A 475 3.59 7.86 8.45
N MET A 476 3.13 6.66 8.07
CA MET A 476 2.17 6.50 6.99
C MET A 476 0.76 6.82 7.50
N THR A 477 0.01 7.63 6.76
CA THR A 477 -1.41 7.90 7.02
C THR A 477 -2.18 6.59 6.92
N ILE A 478 -2.77 6.11 8.03
CA ILE A 478 -3.60 4.90 8.02
C ILE A 478 -5.06 5.25 7.73
N THR A 479 -5.61 6.21 8.46
CA THR A 479 -7.03 6.54 8.32
C THR A 479 -7.31 7.99 8.75
N ALA A 480 -8.32 8.60 8.14
CA ALA A 480 -8.83 9.90 8.53
C ALA A 480 -10.17 9.74 9.27
N GLN A 481 -10.27 10.33 10.46
CA GLN A 481 -11.49 10.31 11.26
C GLN A 481 -12.06 11.71 11.37
N ARG A 482 -13.37 11.86 11.17
CA ARG A 482 -14.07 13.13 11.42
C ARG A 482 -14.67 13.08 12.82
N PRO A 483 -14.21 13.92 13.75
CA PRO A 483 -14.74 13.94 15.11
C PRO A 483 -16.22 14.24 15.15
N ARG A 484 -16.94 13.54 16.03
CA ARG A 484 -18.40 13.69 16.21
C ARG A 484 -18.72 14.69 17.31
N ASP A 485 -19.93 15.26 17.25
CA ASP A 485 -20.50 16.14 18.28
C ASP A 485 -19.60 17.34 18.63
N LEU A 486 -19.01 17.99 17.62
CA LEU A 486 -18.22 19.20 17.79
C LEU A 486 -19.10 20.37 18.29
N PRO A 487 -18.61 21.20 19.23
CA PRO A 487 -19.33 22.39 19.69
C PRO A 487 -19.75 23.32 18.54
N LEU A 488 -20.91 23.96 18.66
CA LEU A 488 -21.35 24.97 17.68
C LEU A 488 -20.36 26.14 17.67
N GLY A 489 -19.91 26.54 16.47
CA GLY A 489 -18.91 27.60 16.30
C GLY A 489 -17.46 27.14 16.51
N THR A 490 -17.20 25.84 16.45
CA THR A 490 -15.83 25.28 16.46
C THR A 490 -14.99 25.88 15.31
N PRO A 491 -13.80 26.43 15.60
CA PRO A 491 -12.90 26.89 14.54
C PRO A 491 -12.45 25.73 13.67
N LEU A 492 -12.20 26.00 12.39
CA LEU A 492 -11.70 24.98 11.45
C LEU A 492 -10.33 24.50 11.92
N PHE A 493 -10.13 23.19 11.99
CA PHE A 493 -8.89 22.60 12.49
C PHE A 493 -8.45 21.39 11.67
N GLN A 494 -7.17 21.07 11.79
CA GLN A 494 -6.56 19.81 11.42
C GLN A 494 -5.98 19.14 12.66
N ALA A 495 -5.98 17.81 12.69
CA ALA A 495 -5.36 17.08 13.78
C ALA A 495 -4.61 15.84 13.27
N VAL A 496 -3.58 15.47 14.02
CA VAL A 496 -2.72 14.32 13.75
C VAL A 496 -2.65 13.48 15.01
N LEU A 497 -2.89 12.18 14.88
CA LEU A 497 -2.73 11.22 15.97
C LEU A 497 -1.57 10.29 15.69
N LEU A 498 -0.53 10.37 16.51
CA LEU A 498 0.65 9.53 16.49
C LEU A 498 0.47 8.39 17.51
N ALA A 499 0.51 7.15 17.04
CA ALA A 499 0.45 5.96 17.91
C ALA A 499 1.64 5.02 17.66
N GLY A 500 1.98 4.17 18.64
CA GLY A 500 3.12 3.26 18.51
C GLY A 500 4.42 4.03 18.26
N TYR A 501 5.26 3.53 17.36
CA TYR A 501 6.57 4.15 17.12
C TYR A 501 6.50 5.55 16.51
N ALA A 502 5.35 5.97 15.96
CA ALA A 502 5.18 7.33 15.45
C ALA A 502 5.27 8.39 16.55
N THR A 503 5.11 8.00 17.82
CA THR A 503 5.26 8.91 18.97
C THR A 503 6.71 9.32 19.26
N GLU A 504 7.72 8.73 18.59
CA GLU A 504 9.15 8.89 18.93
C GLU A 504 9.52 8.49 20.37
N ARG A 505 8.61 7.82 21.09
CA ARG A 505 8.87 7.25 22.40
C ARG A 505 9.34 5.81 22.25
N ASP A 506 10.22 5.38 23.14
CA ASP A 506 10.60 3.97 23.28
C ASP A 506 10.02 3.41 24.57
N GLY A 507 9.45 2.20 24.51
CA GLY A 507 8.83 1.56 25.65
C GLY A 507 8.12 0.26 25.29
N THR A 508 7.93 -0.61 26.28
CA THR A 508 7.18 -1.87 26.07
C THR A 508 5.74 -1.61 25.67
N ASP A 509 5.13 -0.53 26.15
CA ASP A 509 3.79 -0.08 25.74
C ASP A 509 3.75 0.32 24.27
N VAL A 510 4.79 0.99 23.77
CA VAL A 510 4.92 1.41 22.38
C VAL A 510 5.02 0.19 21.46
N VAL A 511 5.90 -0.77 21.79
CA VAL A 511 6.08 -2.00 21.01
C VAL A 511 4.78 -2.80 20.93
N LEU A 512 4.06 -2.91 22.06
CA LEU A 512 2.80 -3.64 22.12
C LEU A 512 1.67 -2.92 21.37
N ALA A 513 1.61 -1.59 21.45
CA ALA A 513 0.65 -0.77 20.70
C ALA A 513 0.90 -0.86 19.19
N GLU A 514 2.16 -0.79 18.75
CA GLU A 514 2.52 -0.96 17.35
C GLU A 514 2.05 -2.32 16.82
N ALA A 515 2.38 -3.40 17.52
CA ALA A 515 1.98 -4.75 17.14
C ALA A 515 0.45 -4.91 17.11
N PHE A 516 -0.25 -4.32 18.08
CA PHE A 516 -1.71 -4.38 18.17
C PHE A 516 -2.41 -3.63 17.04
N LEU A 517 -1.96 -2.42 16.73
CA LEU A 517 -2.50 -1.62 15.64
C LEU A 517 -2.19 -2.26 14.29
N ARG A 518 -0.95 -2.73 14.06
CA ARG A 518 -0.58 -3.47 12.85
C ARG A 518 -1.45 -4.71 12.64
N ALA A 519 -1.68 -5.50 13.69
CA ALA A 519 -2.56 -6.66 13.59
C ALA A 519 -4.00 -6.29 13.24
N SER A 520 -4.46 -5.07 13.54
CA SER A 520 -5.81 -4.58 13.22
C SER A 520 -5.95 -3.93 11.83
N GLU A 521 -4.88 -3.85 11.06
CA GLU A 521 -4.89 -3.25 9.73
C GLU A 521 -5.18 -4.31 8.67
N PRO A 522 -6.10 -4.05 7.71
CA PRO A 522 -6.26 -4.91 6.54
C PRO A 522 -5.05 -4.73 5.59
N PRO A 523 -4.91 -5.58 4.57
CA PRO A 523 -3.82 -5.50 3.60
C PRO A 523 -3.64 -4.15 2.91
N GLU A 524 -4.72 -3.38 2.73
CA GLU A 524 -4.71 -2.06 2.10
C GLU A 524 -4.23 -0.94 3.06
N HIS A 525 -4.04 -1.26 4.34
CA HIS A 525 -3.59 -0.35 5.39
C HIS A 525 -4.46 0.92 5.54
N ASP A 526 -5.77 0.87 5.27
CA ASP A 526 -6.66 2.06 5.20
C ASP A 526 -7.52 2.32 6.46
N ARG A 527 -7.47 1.41 7.44
CA ARG A 527 -8.29 1.46 8.67
C ARG A 527 -7.74 0.55 9.77
N TRP A 528 -8.11 0.85 11.01
CA TRP A 528 -7.97 -0.08 12.14
C TRP A 528 -9.29 -0.77 12.42
N ASP A 529 -9.47 -2.02 12.02
CA ASP A 529 -10.73 -2.75 12.16
C ASP A 529 -10.51 -4.21 12.58
N ARG A 530 -11.57 -5.01 12.55
CA ARG A 530 -11.50 -6.45 12.79
C ARG A 530 -10.82 -7.14 11.62
N THR A 531 -9.65 -7.70 11.87
CA THR A 531 -8.91 -8.58 10.95
C THR A 531 -8.84 -10.01 11.51
N GLU A 532 -8.48 -10.96 10.65
CA GLU A 532 -8.20 -12.33 11.08
C GLU A 532 -7.02 -12.39 12.06
N GLU A 533 -5.92 -11.70 11.73
CA GLU A 533 -4.72 -11.61 12.59
C GLU A 533 -5.06 -11.11 14.00
N LEU A 534 -5.82 -10.02 14.13
CA LEU A 534 -6.24 -9.48 15.42
C LEU A 534 -7.06 -10.50 16.23
N THR A 535 -8.02 -11.17 15.58
CA THR A 535 -8.91 -12.11 16.26
C THR A 535 -8.24 -13.43 16.63
N THR A 536 -7.21 -13.83 15.89
CA THR A 536 -6.44 -15.05 16.13
C THR A 536 -5.42 -14.82 17.24
N THR A 537 -4.73 -13.69 17.23
CA THR A 537 -3.58 -13.40 18.10
C THR A 537 -3.98 -12.85 19.49
N TYR A 538 -5.02 -12.00 19.56
CA TYR A 538 -5.39 -11.29 20.78
C TYR A 538 -6.61 -11.87 21.50
N GLN A 539 -6.69 -11.64 22.83
CA GLN A 539 -7.84 -12.09 23.63
C GLN A 539 -9.15 -11.39 23.24
N ARG A 540 -10.29 -11.97 23.67
CA ARG A 540 -11.62 -11.39 23.45
C ARG A 540 -11.68 -9.98 24.06
N GLY A 541 -12.13 -9.00 23.27
CA GLY A 541 -12.22 -7.60 23.69
C GLY A 541 -11.38 -6.63 22.86
N ALA A 542 -10.45 -7.13 22.02
CA ALA A 542 -9.59 -6.31 21.16
C ALA A 542 -10.38 -5.29 20.30
N LEU A 543 -11.46 -5.73 19.65
CA LEU A 543 -12.30 -4.83 18.85
C LEU A 543 -12.99 -3.74 19.69
N THR A 544 -13.36 -4.06 20.94
CA THR A 544 -13.93 -3.07 21.86
C THR A 544 -12.90 -2.01 22.21
N ARG A 545 -11.64 -2.40 22.44
CA ARG A 545 -10.54 -1.45 22.70
C ARG A 545 -10.29 -0.49 21.53
N LEU A 546 -10.41 -0.95 20.29
CA LEU A 546 -10.31 -0.07 19.12
C LEU A 546 -11.47 0.95 19.07
N LYS A 547 -12.69 0.54 19.43
CA LYS A 547 -13.85 1.44 19.51
C LYS A 547 -13.72 2.45 20.66
N GLU A 548 -13.24 2.00 21.81
CA GLU A 548 -12.91 2.85 22.96
C GLU A 548 -11.87 3.89 22.56
N PHE A 549 -10.80 3.47 21.87
CA PHE A 549 -9.76 4.38 21.39
C PHE A 549 -10.31 5.46 20.46
N ARG A 550 -11.14 5.10 19.47
CA ARG A 550 -11.84 6.09 18.61
C ARG A 550 -12.69 7.08 19.41
N THR A 551 -13.37 6.59 20.44
CA THR A 551 -14.19 7.44 21.31
C THR A 551 -13.35 8.40 22.16
N GLU A 552 -12.19 7.94 22.64
CA GLU A 552 -11.25 8.79 23.39
C GLU A 552 -10.57 9.83 22.49
N ILE A 553 -10.32 9.54 21.21
CA ILE A 553 -9.90 10.56 20.22
C ILE A 553 -10.96 11.67 20.13
N ASP A 554 -12.23 11.31 19.86
CA ASP A 554 -13.34 12.27 19.75
C ASP A 554 -13.49 13.12 21.03
N LYS A 555 -13.36 12.49 22.19
CA LYS A 555 -13.44 13.16 23.50
C LYS A 555 -12.27 14.12 23.71
N THR A 556 -11.06 13.73 23.35
CA THR A 556 -9.86 14.57 23.50
C THR A 556 -9.96 15.79 22.58
N VAL A 557 -10.31 15.60 21.31
CA VAL A 557 -10.53 16.72 20.36
C VAL A 557 -11.57 17.70 20.89
N ARG A 558 -12.71 17.20 21.39
CA ARG A 558 -13.75 18.06 21.99
C ARG A 558 -13.27 18.80 23.23
N SER A 559 -12.44 18.16 24.06
CA SER A 559 -11.87 18.80 25.24
C SER A 559 -10.90 19.94 24.89
N LEU A 560 -10.14 19.79 23.79
CA LEU A 560 -9.20 20.81 23.33
C LEU A 560 -9.90 22.01 22.66
N LEU A 561 -10.96 21.74 21.89
CA LEU A 561 -11.72 22.78 21.18
C LEU A 561 -12.78 23.45 22.06
N GLY A 562 -13.27 22.72 23.06
CA GLY A 562 -14.18 23.23 24.06
C GLY A 562 -13.46 24.25 24.93
N LYS A 563 -13.62 25.55 24.62
CA LYS A 563 -13.35 26.61 25.60
C LYS A 563 -14.01 26.17 26.89
N ARG A 564 -13.23 25.96 27.96
CA ARG A 564 -13.79 25.93 29.31
C ARG A 564 -14.70 27.15 29.39
N GLU A 565 -15.99 26.93 29.59
CA GLU A 565 -16.84 27.98 30.12
C GLU A 565 -16.10 28.45 31.38
N ILE A 566 -15.42 29.60 31.29
CA ILE A 566 -15.20 30.40 32.47
C ILE A 566 -16.63 30.62 32.93
N THR A 567 -17.00 29.92 34.00
CA THR A 567 -18.24 30.18 34.71
C THR A 567 -18.09 31.59 35.26
N ARG A 568 -18.28 32.59 34.41
CA ARG A 568 -18.45 33.98 34.83
C ARG A 568 -19.81 33.96 35.50
N ASN A 569 -19.77 33.70 36.81
CA ASN A 569 -20.90 33.98 37.68
C ASN A 569 -21.25 35.47 37.50
N GLY A 570 -22.26 35.72 36.66
CA GLY A 570 -22.87 37.05 36.50
C GLY A 570 -22.72 37.66 35.11
N GLY A 571 -23.59 37.26 34.17
CA GLY A 571 -23.99 38.14 33.07
C GLY A 571 -25.04 39.16 33.55
N PRO A 572 -25.18 40.35 32.92
CA PRO A 572 -26.15 41.37 33.32
C PRO A 572 -27.57 40.82 33.28
N ALA A 573 -28.34 41.03 34.36
CA ALA A 573 -29.70 40.51 34.50
C ALA A 573 -30.62 40.84 33.32
N ALA A 574 -30.37 41.97 32.65
CA ALA A 574 -31.15 42.45 31.50
C ALA A 574 -31.11 41.51 30.27
N LEU A 575 -29.98 40.83 30.00
CA LEU A 575 -29.88 39.91 28.86
C LEU A 575 -30.50 38.53 29.17
N ARG A 576 -30.59 38.16 30.46
CA ARG A 576 -31.22 36.91 30.92
C ARG A 576 -32.73 36.91 30.73
N GLU A 577 -33.36 38.08 30.77
CA GLU A 577 -34.79 38.26 30.54
C GLU A 577 -35.12 38.28 29.03
N LEU A 578 -34.25 38.85 28.20
CA LEU A 578 -34.46 38.99 26.74
C LEU A 578 -34.12 37.72 25.93
N LEU A 579 -33.35 36.78 26.49
CA LEU A 579 -33.02 35.48 25.89
C LEU A 579 -33.81 34.32 26.52
N LYS A 580 -35.03 34.57 27.00
CA LYS A 580 -35.98 33.49 27.29
C LYS A 580 -36.67 33.10 25.98
N LEU A 581 -36.06 32.17 25.25
CA LEU A 581 -36.83 31.33 24.32
C LEU A 581 -37.79 30.50 25.18
N ASP A 582 -39.09 30.71 25.02
CA ASP A 582 -40.14 29.92 25.67
C ASP A 582 -40.06 28.46 25.18
N ILE A 583 -39.20 27.70 25.83
CA ILE A 583 -39.26 26.24 25.84
C ILE A 583 -40.05 25.90 27.09
N GLY A 584 -41.36 25.64 26.89
CA GLY A 584 -42.32 25.37 27.96
C GLY A 584 -41.78 24.38 28.99
N ALA A 585 -41.46 24.89 30.17
CA ALA A 585 -41.05 24.11 31.32
C ALA A 585 -42.29 23.72 32.14
N ASN A 586 -42.84 22.54 31.86
CA ASN A 586 -43.57 21.73 32.85
C ASN A 586 -43.82 20.30 32.32
N ALA A 587 -42.84 19.41 32.54
CA ALA A 587 -43.06 18.01 32.90
C ALA A 587 -41.70 17.32 33.11
N GLY A 588 -41.36 17.05 34.37
CA GLY A 588 -40.30 16.13 34.75
C GLY A 588 -40.69 14.68 34.45
N GLY A 589 -40.76 14.34 33.17
CA GLY A 589 -40.78 12.97 32.66
C GLY A 589 -39.72 12.86 31.58
N ARG A 590 -38.91 11.80 31.61
CA ARG A 590 -38.06 11.44 30.46
C ARG A 590 -38.96 11.38 29.21
N ARG A 591 -38.97 12.44 28.38
CA ARG A 591 -39.34 12.30 26.97
C ARG A 591 -38.20 11.51 26.35
N ALA A 592 -38.31 10.19 26.40
CA ALA A 592 -37.65 9.36 25.41
C ALA A 592 -38.20 9.87 24.07
N GLN A 593 -37.43 10.69 23.35
CA GLN A 593 -37.69 10.94 21.94
C GLN A 593 -37.49 9.59 21.24
N SER A 594 -38.55 8.80 21.21
CA SER A 594 -38.64 7.61 20.38
C SER A 594 -38.73 8.10 18.94
N PHE A 595 -37.94 7.49 18.07
CA PHE A 595 -37.94 7.79 16.64
C PHE A 595 -38.98 6.89 15.94
N PRO A 596 -39.57 7.34 14.81
CA PRO A 596 -40.32 6.46 13.92
C PRO A 596 -39.51 5.21 13.58
N THR A 597 -40.12 4.03 13.68
CA THR A 597 -39.47 2.77 13.32
C THR A 597 -40.19 2.12 12.17
N VAL A 598 -39.43 1.57 11.22
CA VAL A 598 -40.00 0.79 10.12
C VAL A 598 -40.34 -0.60 10.67
N ARG A 599 -41.62 -0.96 10.64
CA ARG A 599 -42.11 -2.25 11.15
C ARG A 599 -42.04 -3.33 10.08
N ASN A 600 -42.42 -2.99 8.86
CA ASN A 600 -42.42 -3.92 7.73
C ASN A 600 -42.18 -3.15 6.42
N VAL A 601 -41.54 -3.83 5.47
CA VAL A 601 -41.35 -3.34 4.10
C VAL A 601 -41.66 -4.49 3.16
N GLU A 602 -42.64 -4.30 2.29
CA GLU A 602 -42.96 -5.21 1.21
C GLU A 602 -42.55 -4.57 -0.11
N ALA A 603 -41.89 -5.32 -0.97
CA ALA A 603 -41.42 -4.78 -2.24
C ALA A 603 -41.57 -5.81 -3.36
N ARG A 604 -41.99 -5.33 -4.54
CA ARG A 604 -42.06 -6.11 -5.78
C ARG A 604 -41.49 -5.31 -6.94
N ILE A 605 -40.97 -5.99 -7.94
CA ILE A 605 -40.40 -5.37 -9.14
C ILE A 605 -41.36 -5.63 -10.31
N ASP A 606 -41.66 -4.60 -11.11
CA ASP A 606 -42.44 -4.74 -12.33
C ASP A 606 -41.56 -5.07 -13.56
N ASP A 607 -42.20 -5.36 -14.71
CA ASP A 607 -41.50 -5.72 -15.95
C ASP A 607 -40.62 -4.58 -16.52
N ARG A 608 -40.83 -3.34 -16.07
CA ARG A 608 -40.00 -2.17 -16.42
C ARG A 608 -38.77 -2.04 -15.52
N GLY A 609 -38.69 -2.86 -14.46
CA GLY A 609 -37.64 -2.80 -13.45
C GLY A 609 -37.88 -1.75 -12.36
N ALA A 610 -39.09 -1.20 -12.26
CA ALA A 610 -39.50 -0.28 -11.20
C ALA A 610 -39.80 -1.04 -9.90
N TRP A 611 -39.37 -0.50 -8.76
CA TRP A 611 -39.67 -1.08 -7.46
C TRP A 611 -40.95 -0.46 -6.91
N HIS A 612 -41.94 -1.32 -6.64
CA HIS A 612 -43.16 -0.98 -5.92
C HIS A 612 -42.96 -1.37 -4.47
N VAL A 613 -42.88 -0.37 -3.59
CA VAL A 613 -42.53 -0.57 -2.17
C VAL A 613 -43.67 -0.08 -1.30
N THR A 614 -44.11 -0.93 -0.37
CA THR A 614 -45.06 -0.57 0.69
C THR A 614 -44.32 -0.58 2.02
N VAL A 615 -44.32 0.55 2.71
CA VAL A 615 -43.60 0.73 3.99
C VAL A 615 -44.60 0.96 5.11
N GLN A 616 -44.53 0.12 6.14
CA GLN A 616 -45.32 0.26 7.36
C GLN A 616 -44.45 0.84 8.49
N LEU A 617 -44.87 1.98 8.99
CA LEU A 617 -44.20 2.73 10.06
C LEU A 617 -44.93 2.54 11.39
N ARG A 618 -44.18 2.43 12.47
CA ARG A 618 -44.65 2.59 13.85
C ARG A 618 -44.15 3.92 14.37
N LEU A 619 -45.10 4.78 14.73
CA LEU A 619 -44.84 6.13 15.18
C LEU A 619 -45.06 6.24 16.68
N PRO A 620 -44.18 6.94 17.40
CA PRO A 620 -44.44 7.29 18.77
C PRO A 620 -45.46 8.41 18.87
N GLU A 621 -46.14 8.45 20.00
CA GLU A 621 -47.14 9.47 20.30
C GLU A 621 -46.49 10.85 20.36
N ALA A 622 -47.02 11.75 19.54
CA ALA A 622 -46.55 13.12 19.42
C ALA A 622 -47.75 14.05 19.29
N ASP A 623 -47.62 15.22 19.90
CA ASP A 623 -48.63 16.29 19.86
C ASP A 623 -48.60 17.02 18.48
N ASP A 624 -47.46 16.94 17.79
CA ASP A 624 -47.24 17.53 16.46
C ASP A 624 -47.29 16.46 15.34
N PRO A 625 -47.69 16.82 14.10
CA PRO A 625 -47.67 15.92 12.96
C PRO A 625 -46.24 15.48 12.60
N TRP A 626 -46.09 14.22 12.20
CA TRP A 626 -44.82 13.71 11.69
C TRP A 626 -44.67 14.03 10.20
N VAL A 627 -43.62 14.76 9.85
CA VAL A 627 -43.24 15.04 8.46
C VAL A 627 -41.98 14.24 8.11
N LEU A 628 -42.12 13.29 7.19
CA LEU A 628 -41.09 12.33 6.81
C LEU A 628 -40.73 12.50 5.34
N SER A 629 -39.47 12.37 4.97
CA SER A 629 -38.99 12.51 3.59
C SER A 629 -38.37 11.20 3.11
N PRO A 630 -39.17 10.21 2.64
CA PRO A 630 -38.64 8.91 2.24
C PRO A 630 -37.68 9.04 1.05
N VAL A 631 -36.50 8.43 1.15
CA VAL A 631 -35.48 8.40 0.09
C VAL A 631 -35.16 6.95 -0.28
N ALA A 632 -35.37 6.60 -1.54
CA ALA A 632 -34.94 5.32 -2.11
C ALA A 632 -33.46 5.37 -2.48
N LYS A 633 -32.71 4.32 -2.15
CA LYS A 633 -31.29 4.18 -2.48
C LYS A 633 -30.95 2.75 -2.86
N PHE A 634 -30.03 2.55 -3.79
CA PHE A 634 -29.48 1.22 -4.06
C PHE A 634 -28.31 0.90 -3.13
N ASP A 635 -28.30 -0.32 -2.60
CA ASP A 635 -27.21 -0.82 -1.78
C ASP A 635 -26.04 -1.23 -2.68
N VAL A 636 -24.83 -0.78 -2.34
CA VAL A 636 -23.60 -1.02 -3.08
C VAL A 636 -22.54 -1.61 -2.15
N ARG A 637 -21.64 -2.45 -2.68
CA ARG A 637 -20.61 -3.13 -1.87
C ARG A 637 -19.53 -2.18 -1.34
N SER A 638 -19.29 -1.07 -2.02
CA SER A 638 -18.36 0.01 -1.64
C SER A 638 -18.83 1.34 -2.24
N GLY A 639 -18.56 2.47 -1.55
CA GLY A 639 -18.94 3.82 -1.99
C GLY A 639 -20.27 4.36 -1.43
N GLY A 640 -20.65 5.56 -1.85
CA GLY A 640 -21.91 6.21 -1.46
C GLY A 640 -23.10 5.54 -2.14
N ARG A 641 -24.15 5.21 -1.37
CA ARG A 641 -25.38 4.60 -1.90
C ARG A 641 -26.11 5.58 -2.84
N PRO A 642 -26.21 5.30 -4.15
CA PRO A 642 -26.86 6.22 -5.10
C PRO A 642 -28.36 6.33 -4.79
N SER A 643 -28.86 7.56 -4.72
CA SER A 643 -30.28 7.84 -4.52
C SER A 643 -31.05 7.64 -5.83
N VAL A 644 -32.21 7.01 -5.71
CA VAL A 644 -33.15 6.74 -6.80
C VAL A 644 -34.38 7.64 -6.60
N ALA A 645 -34.87 8.23 -7.68
CA ALA A 645 -36.06 9.08 -7.60
C ALA A 645 -37.34 8.24 -7.46
N TRP A 646 -38.31 8.81 -6.75
CA TRP A 646 -39.67 8.28 -6.74
C TRP A 646 -40.42 8.81 -7.97
N GLU A 647 -40.97 7.91 -8.77
CA GLU A 647 -41.96 8.25 -9.82
C GLU A 647 -43.29 8.64 -9.16
N LEU A 648 -43.66 7.94 -8.09
CA LEU A 648 -44.90 8.17 -7.35
C LEU A 648 -44.74 7.82 -5.87
N LEU A 649 -45.31 8.66 -4.99
CA LEU A 649 -45.48 8.39 -3.57
C LEU A 649 -46.94 8.61 -3.18
N VAL A 650 -47.53 7.64 -2.50
CA VAL A 650 -48.94 7.66 -2.08
C VAL A 650 -49.03 7.26 -0.62
N GLY A 651 -49.68 8.10 0.19
CA GLY A 651 -50.05 7.77 1.56
C GLY A 651 -51.34 6.95 1.61
N SER A 652 -51.50 6.10 2.62
CA SER A 652 -52.76 5.37 2.89
C SER A 652 -53.75 6.24 3.67
N GLU A 653 -54.86 5.68 4.15
CA GLU A 653 -55.82 6.41 5.02
C GLU A 653 -55.20 7.01 6.29
N THR A 654 -54.02 6.52 6.68
CA THR A 654 -53.30 6.92 7.90
C THR A 654 -52.21 7.97 7.69
N CYS A 655 -51.91 8.37 6.44
CA CYS A 655 -50.95 9.43 6.13
C CYS A 655 -51.20 10.03 4.75
N ARG A 656 -50.85 11.31 4.55
CA ARG A 656 -50.91 11.93 3.21
C ARG A 656 -49.51 12.07 2.62
N ALA A 657 -49.40 11.88 1.30
CA ALA A 657 -48.19 12.21 0.56
C ALA A 657 -48.35 13.59 -0.08
N ASP A 658 -47.40 14.50 0.16
CA ASP A 658 -47.37 15.84 -0.44
C ASP A 658 -45.93 16.21 -0.82
N ASN A 659 -45.72 16.58 -2.09
CA ASN A 659 -44.43 17.02 -2.66
C ASN A 659 -43.21 16.15 -2.25
N GLY A 660 -43.35 14.82 -2.29
CA GLY A 660 -42.28 13.89 -1.93
C GLY A 660 -42.07 13.67 -0.42
N THR A 661 -42.93 14.24 0.41
CA THR A 661 -42.97 14.03 1.87
C THR A 661 -44.22 13.27 2.29
N ILE A 662 -44.13 12.51 3.37
CA ILE A 662 -45.23 11.80 4.03
C ILE A 662 -45.56 12.53 5.32
N ILE A 663 -46.78 13.04 5.40
CA ILE A 663 -47.31 13.75 6.56
C ILE A 663 -48.28 12.83 7.30
N VAL A 664 -48.03 12.62 8.59
CA VAL A 664 -48.87 11.81 9.47
C VAL A 664 -49.43 12.70 10.57
N GLU A 665 -50.76 12.71 10.70
CA GLU A 665 -51.45 13.55 11.67
C GLU A 665 -51.18 13.10 13.13
N PRO A 666 -51.28 14.03 14.10
CA PRO A 666 -51.11 13.72 15.52
C PRO A 666 -52.06 12.59 15.97
N GLY A 667 -51.56 11.71 16.85
CA GLY A 667 -52.33 10.58 17.40
C GLY A 667 -52.31 9.29 16.58
N VAL A 668 -51.78 9.29 15.35
CA VAL A 668 -51.64 8.07 14.54
C VAL A 668 -50.40 7.28 14.94
N ARG A 669 -50.59 6.07 15.47
CA ARG A 669 -49.50 5.19 15.96
C ARG A 669 -48.92 4.26 14.88
N THR A 670 -49.59 4.10 13.76
CA THR A 670 -49.14 3.26 12.64
C THR A 670 -49.55 3.92 11.34
N ALA A 671 -48.58 4.14 10.45
CA ALA A 671 -48.79 4.74 9.14
C ALA A 671 -48.28 3.83 8.03
N VAL A 672 -48.97 3.80 6.90
CA VAL A 672 -48.55 3.03 5.72
C VAL A 672 -48.46 3.94 4.51
N PHE A 673 -47.34 3.93 3.80
CA PHE A 673 -47.21 4.60 2.51
C PHE A 673 -46.66 3.63 1.45
N SER A 674 -46.98 3.90 0.19
CA SER A 674 -46.50 3.15 -0.97
C SER A 674 -45.75 4.07 -1.92
N GLY A 675 -44.67 3.58 -2.52
CA GLY A 675 -43.86 4.31 -3.49
C GLY A 675 -43.48 3.45 -4.69
N ILE A 676 -43.40 4.09 -5.86
CA ILE A 676 -42.90 3.50 -7.11
C ILE A 676 -41.63 4.25 -7.50
N THR A 677 -40.51 3.54 -7.69
CA THR A 677 -39.25 4.15 -8.14
C THR A 677 -39.24 4.38 -9.64
N ASP A 678 -38.60 5.46 -10.10
CA ASP A 678 -38.43 5.76 -11.53
C ASP A 678 -37.25 4.97 -12.13
N PRO A 679 -37.49 3.98 -13.04
CA PRO A 679 -36.43 3.20 -13.67
C PRO A 679 -35.41 4.01 -14.45
N ALA A 680 -35.77 5.20 -14.95
CA ALA A 680 -34.84 6.06 -15.69
C ALA A 680 -33.72 6.62 -14.80
N THR A 681 -33.95 6.66 -13.47
CA THR A 681 -32.97 7.12 -12.48
C THR A 681 -32.17 5.98 -11.85
N HIS A 682 -32.39 4.73 -12.29
CA HIS A 682 -31.69 3.57 -11.75
C HIS A 682 -30.27 3.45 -12.35
N PRO A 683 -29.20 3.44 -11.53
CA PRO A 683 -27.83 3.25 -12.03
C PRO A 683 -27.57 1.84 -12.56
N VAL A 684 -28.40 0.86 -12.16
CA VAL A 684 -28.38 -0.54 -12.62
C VAL A 684 -29.81 -1.07 -12.71
N ARG A 685 -30.07 -2.08 -13.54
CA ARG A 685 -31.42 -2.67 -13.64
C ARG A 685 -31.91 -3.16 -12.28
N GLY A 686 -33.15 -2.79 -11.91
CA GLY A 686 -33.71 -3.00 -10.57
C GLY A 686 -33.63 -4.45 -10.07
N GLY A 687 -33.80 -5.45 -10.96
CA GLY A 687 -33.72 -6.87 -10.62
C GLY A 687 -32.33 -7.40 -10.20
N TYR A 688 -31.26 -6.63 -10.42
CA TYR A 688 -29.90 -6.98 -10.00
C TYR A 688 -29.41 -6.14 -8.81
N ALA A 689 -30.28 -5.31 -8.23
CA ALA A 689 -29.95 -4.40 -7.14
C ALA A 689 -30.72 -4.75 -5.87
N ARG A 690 -30.21 -4.27 -4.73
CA ARG A 690 -30.96 -4.28 -3.46
C ARG A 690 -31.39 -2.86 -3.15
N LEU A 691 -32.70 -2.66 -2.95
CA LEU A 691 -33.25 -1.36 -2.59
C LEU A 691 -33.26 -1.16 -1.07
N THR A 692 -32.80 0.00 -0.62
CA THR A 692 -32.92 0.49 0.76
C THR A 692 -33.77 1.76 0.76
N VAL A 693 -34.73 1.86 1.67
CA VAL A 693 -35.55 3.07 1.84
C VAL A 693 -35.21 3.69 3.20
N ASP A 694 -34.62 4.88 3.16
CA ASP A 694 -34.37 5.68 4.36
C ASP A 694 -35.55 6.61 4.58
N VAL A 695 -36.06 6.74 5.81
CA VAL A 695 -37.20 7.62 6.14
C VAL A 695 -36.76 8.67 7.16
N PRO A 696 -35.93 9.65 6.77
CA PRO A 696 -35.54 10.76 7.64
C PRO A 696 -36.73 11.68 7.96
N LYS A 697 -36.68 12.32 9.12
CA LYS A 697 -37.53 13.49 9.42
C LYS A 697 -37.13 14.62 8.46
N ALA A 698 -38.11 15.26 7.83
CA ALA A 698 -37.83 16.39 6.95
C ALA A 698 -37.13 17.51 7.74
N ARG A 699 -36.01 18.04 7.20
CA ARG A 699 -35.29 19.18 7.80
C ARG A 699 -35.94 20.48 7.32
N GLY A 700 -36.58 21.20 8.24
CA GLY A 700 -37.01 22.58 8.01
C GLY A 700 -38.29 22.72 7.18
N GLY A 701 -39.41 22.86 7.88
CA GLY A 701 -40.65 23.44 7.38
C GLY A 701 -41.42 23.91 8.61
N ALA A 702 -41.61 25.22 8.75
CA ALA A 702 -42.57 25.76 9.70
C ALA A 702 -43.96 25.19 9.37
N VAL A 703 -44.78 25.01 10.41
CA VAL A 703 -46.22 24.70 10.30
C VAL A 703 -46.90 25.72 9.41
#